data_AF-A0AA85ITG2-F1
#
_entry.id   AF-A0AA85ITG2-F1
#
_cell.length_a   1.000
_cell.length_b   1.000
_cell.length_c   1.000
_cell.angle_alpha   90.00
_cell.angle_beta   90.00
_cell.angle_gamma   90.00
#
_symmetry.space_group_name_H-M   'P 1'
#
loop_
_entity.id
_entity.type
_entity.pdbx_description
1 polymer ?
#
loop_
_entity_poly.entity_id
_entity_poly.type
_entity_poly.pdbx_seq_one_letter_code
_entity_poly.pdbx_strand_id
1 'polypeptide(L)'
;MTSAQIKSYVTEISNLKDQFNALSNQSSEKLKKIIETVQSYQTRMEPLNKNMEQLQILQRNLESCRSKLSQVQEYHRAGRELENTIRQGPTALLNDYLKAMERIKEALAFFQENNPQDVEFSRLTSLYSVGLGSLEREFDGLLRQAFRPINDATLIRLMDHKASPSDKDSLDSSVNDGVEQLDDVPNDMLNSLRFLVKWMSENQSFINRPQGASQGCLTKYCEYRRELIRVNLIRVRELLRKAENPSTTGASSKPGFLPPNVRGRTKRLPGFVWDINAVRQINETETEELDSEHYAIALGILVKLMQNERVVLDHLQLTDSPQDSLVLLFTIFKNGSTDVLTEGTTLTRLMHRAQGRAEFHMVMSLLVVLRKFSQISNDLLSALQGIDSVLVDFNQLVLRLLSQSKTTLETYVQFLQQVSEKSSSSSTIVPADATIHELTTNALMYLENLLEFADIIGTALSFTEAGPQATNNTLKYLGNTGRNLSYLEHRFGNYLFGALFALMTNLERKSEVYSEEIRRMIFQMNNIQYILKSIYKTNIHRYLLSQDREAIAKFTCVLDERKAFYSRCCASVLHLQPFPENCGTNSMRRRRASQFGSALVSVLSPNLNASHHKHLPSGNSEQSKEILDEQQLTKIDNKEKSSLKTLWQDLNNGLNSLTKQHNLISIPDRELRNSLEHQLRNLKYMDILALYKKDDLPFVRISAPMVRYTKLPFRLLLRQYDVDLVHTPMILANSFIRSEKARNVDFTTCPEDRPLIVQLASNDPCEFTMATEMLAPYCDGVDLNCGCPQSWAVGCGLGSALLREPEKIASIVRAARDTVPRWRSLNDSDPSALCETNDTEELSKLNESKEVQRKIHQVTRFQGPFSVSAKIRIPTSSSRSVGGESCDPIKLTVELVRRLAVMGVDWVTLHARTQHQRNRDPASWNIVQELVDCKIKHSSVGSELPIILNGDIRELKDAHHAYEMTGCHGVMAGRALLKTPYLFAPNCIKSENSLYHLYESWLHLSAQYTGGTNFAIIHQHAYWMMEQHLDKTRRLFLHNVGCFAGLVDWLSEQRMALKTTS
;
A
#
# COMPACT_ATOMS: atom_id res chain seq x y z
N MET A 1 -102.47 41.73 137.12
CA MET A 1 -101.29 40.94 137.54
C MET A 1 -100.43 41.83 138.42
N THR A 2 -99.95 41.28 139.54
CA THR A 2 -99.18 42.01 140.55
C THR A 2 -97.74 42.26 140.07
N SER A 3 -97.12 43.35 140.55
CA SER A 3 -95.72 43.74 140.28
C SER A 3 -94.70 42.60 140.50
N ALA A 4 -95.04 41.60 141.31
CA ALA A 4 -94.24 40.40 141.53
C ALA A 4 -94.08 39.50 140.29
N GLN A 5 -95.10 39.41 139.41
CA GLN A 5 -95.05 38.52 138.25
C GLN A 5 -94.18 39.07 137.11
N ILE A 6 -94.08 40.40 136.96
CA ILE A 6 -93.27 41.03 135.90
C ILE A 6 -91.76 40.91 136.21
N LYS A 7 -91.36 41.02 137.48
CA LYS A 7 -89.95 40.81 137.88
C LYS A 7 -89.47 39.37 137.60
N SER A 8 -90.34 38.37 137.73
CA SER A 8 -89.98 36.97 137.43
C SER A 8 -89.62 36.77 135.96
N TYR A 9 -90.43 37.27 135.03
CA TYR A 9 -90.20 37.07 133.59
C TYR A 9 -88.98 37.82 133.04
N VAL A 10 -88.69 39.02 133.56
CA VAL A 10 -87.48 39.77 133.14
C VAL A 10 -86.19 39.05 133.55
N THR A 11 -86.20 38.38 134.70
CA THR A 11 -85.05 37.62 135.20
C THR A 11 -84.80 36.36 134.35
N GLU A 12 -85.88 35.71 133.90
CA GLU A 12 -85.81 34.50 133.09
C GLU A 12 -85.28 34.78 131.66
N ILE A 13 -85.68 35.91 131.06
CA ILE A 13 -85.18 36.36 129.75
C ILE A 13 -83.68 36.74 129.80
N SER A 14 -83.22 37.37 130.89
CA SER A 14 -81.80 37.68 131.06
C SER A 14 -80.94 36.41 131.13
N ASN A 15 -81.42 35.37 131.81
CA ASN A 15 -80.70 34.12 131.98
C ASN A 15 -80.57 33.33 130.66
N LEU A 16 -81.61 33.35 129.82
CA LEU A 16 -81.57 32.76 128.48
C LEU A 16 -80.59 33.49 127.55
N LYS A 17 -80.48 34.82 127.66
CA LYS A 17 -79.53 35.62 126.88
C LYS A 17 -78.07 35.30 127.23
N ASP A 18 -77.77 35.09 128.50
CA ASP A 18 -76.43 34.73 128.95
C ASP A 18 -76.04 33.31 128.53
N GLN A 19 -76.97 32.36 128.56
CA GLN A 19 -76.76 31.00 128.04
C GLN A 19 -76.46 30.97 126.53
N PHE A 20 -77.15 31.78 125.73
CA PHE A 20 -76.90 31.86 124.29
C PHE A 20 -75.51 32.43 123.96
N ASN A 21 -75.07 33.47 124.68
CA ASN A 21 -73.74 34.06 124.50
C ASN A 21 -72.61 33.10 124.90
N ALA A 22 -72.82 32.28 125.95
CA ALA A 22 -71.85 31.26 126.35
C ALA A 22 -71.66 30.17 125.27
N LEU A 23 -72.76 29.69 124.66
CA LEU A 23 -72.71 28.69 123.59
C LEU A 23 -72.06 29.22 122.31
N SER A 24 -72.31 30.48 121.96
CA SER A 24 -71.73 31.13 120.77
C SER A 24 -70.19 31.24 120.89
N ASN A 25 -69.69 31.67 122.05
CA ASN A 25 -68.25 31.77 122.30
C ASN A 25 -67.56 30.39 122.31
N GLN A 26 -68.20 29.37 122.89
CA GLN A 26 -67.66 28.01 122.91
C GLN A 26 -67.54 27.41 121.49
N SER A 27 -68.46 27.76 120.59
CA SER A 27 -68.46 27.30 119.21
C SER A 27 -67.32 27.95 118.41
N SER A 28 -67.07 29.24 118.63
CA SER A 28 -66.01 30.00 117.97
C SER A 28 -64.60 29.52 118.36
N GLU A 29 -64.39 29.17 119.63
CA GLU A 29 -63.11 28.60 120.09
C GLU A 29 -62.80 27.21 119.50
N LYS A 30 -63.81 26.35 119.35
CA LYS A 30 -63.63 25.02 118.75
C LYS A 30 -63.21 25.11 117.28
N LEU A 31 -63.82 26.02 116.52
CA LEU A 31 -63.46 26.25 115.12
C LEU A 31 -62.02 26.78 114.97
N LYS A 32 -61.59 27.68 115.86
CA LYS A 32 -60.20 28.17 115.88
C LYS A 32 -59.20 27.04 116.10
N LYS A 33 -59.45 26.16 117.08
CA LYS A 33 -58.58 25.00 117.35
C LYS A 33 -58.50 24.03 116.16
N ILE A 34 -59.60 23.78 115.45
CA ILE A 34 -59.58 22.87 114.29
C ILE A 34 -58.69 23.45 113.17
N ILE A 35 -58.82 24.74 112.88
CA ILE A 35 -58.01 25.40 111.83
C ILE A 35 -56.51 25.37 112.17
N GLU A 36 -56.16 25.67 113.42
CA GLU A 36 -54.78 25.59 113.90
C GLU A 36 -54.21 24.16 113.78
N THR A 37 -55.04 23.14 114.06
CA THR A 37 -54.61 21.74 113.97
C THR A 37 -54.32 21.32 112.53
N VAL A 38 -55.19 21.70 111.58
CA VAL A 38 -55.03 21.38 110.14
C VAL A 38 -53.79 22.07 109.56
N GLN A 39 -53.57 23.35 109.87
CA GLN A 39 -52.37 24.06 109.44
C GLN A 39 -51.09 23.37 109.97
N SER A 40 -51.09 22.90 111.23
CA SER A 40 -49.93 22.20 111.80
C SER A 40 -49.63 20.84 111.15
N TYR A 41 -50.65 20.14 110.62
CA TYR A 41 -50.45 18.89 109.88
C TYR A 41 -49.88 19.15 108.48
N GLN A 42 -50.32 20.22 107.84
CA GLN A 42 -49.87 20.60 106.49
C GLN A 42 -48.38 20.97 106.49
N THR A 43 -47.92 21.75 107.48
CA THR A 43 -46.49 22.09 107.63
C THR A 43 -45.61 20.90 108.00
N ARG A 44 -46.16 19.84 108.62
CA ARG A 44 -45.42 18.62 108.99
C ARG A 44 -45.28 17.61 107.84
N MET A 45 -46.22 17.59 106.90
CA MET A 45 -46.24 16.64 105.78
C MET A 45 -45.30 17.00 104.61
N GLU A 46 -45.04 18.30 104.38
CA GLU A 46 -44.17 18.77 103.29
C GLU A 46 -42.73 18.20 103.29
N PRO A 47 -41.98 18.21 104.41
CA PRO A 47 -40.62 17.65 104.43
C PRO A 47 -40.62 16.12 104.29
N LEU A 48 -41.69 15.44 104.69
CA LEU A 48 -41.81 13.99 104.58
C LEU A 48 -41.94 13.53 103.11
N ASN A 49 -42.71 14.26 102.30
CA ASN A 49 -42.87 13.96 100.87
C ASN A 49 -41.57 14.19 100.09
N LYS A 50 -40.81 15.25 100.38
CA LYS A 50 -39.48 15.48 99.78
C LYS A 50 -38.49 14.37 100.11
N ASN A 51 -38.49 13.88 101.36
CA ASN A 51 -37.63 12.77 101.78
C ASN A 51 -38.00 11.44 101.12
N MET A 52 -39.30 11.19 100.91
CA MET A 52 -39.78 9.98 100.23
C MET A 52 -39.37 9.97 98.75
N GLU A 53 -39.41 11.11 98.08
CA GLU A 53 -38.97 11.25 96.69
C GLU A 53 -37.44 11.05 96.55
N GLN A 54 -36.65 11.61 97.49
CA GLN A 54 -35.21 11.35 97.53
C GLN A 54 -34.87 9.89 97.81
N LEU A 55 -35.60 9.20 98.70
CA LEU A 55 -35.40 7.78 98.97
C LEU A 55 -35.72 6.90 97.75
N GLN A 56 -36.75 7.24 96.96
CA GLN A 56 -37.06 6.53 95.72
C GLN A 56 -35.96 6.71 94.65
N ILE A 57 -35.36 7.90 94.56
CA ILE A 57 -34.21 8.15 93.67
C ILE A 57 -33.00 7.33 94.16
N LEU A 58 -32.74 7.30 95.47
CA LEU A 58 -31.64 6.54 96.05
C LEU A 58 -31.81 5.03 95.81
N GLN A 59 -33.03 4.52 95.95
CA GLN A 59 -33.35 3.11 95.70
C GLN A 59 -33.13 2.74 94.23
N ARG A 60 -33.59 3.56 93.27
CA ARG A 60 -33.32 3.34 91.84
C ARG A 60 -31.82 3.36 91.53
N ASN A 61 -31.07 4.25 92.16
CA ASN A 61 -29.62 4.33 91.99
C ASN A 61 -28.91 3.09 92.57
N LEU A 62 -29.35 2.59 93.73
CA LEU A 62 -28.83 1.36 94.34
C LEU A 62 -29.14 0.11 93.49
N GLU A 63 -30.36 -0.01 92.98
CA GLU A 63 -30.76 -1.10 92.08
C GLU A 63 -29.99 -1.07 90.77
N SER A 64 -29.81 0.11 90.17
CA SER A 64 -28.97 0.32 88.98
C SER A 64 -27.51 -0.04 89.24
N CYS A 65 -26.94 0.40 90.37
CA CYS A 65 -25.56 0.09 90.75
C CYS A 65 -25.36 -1.41 90.99
N ARG A 66 -26.29 -2.08 91.69
CA ARG A 66 -26.27 -3.53 91.90
C ARG A 66 -26.35 -4.31 90.59
N SER A 67 -27.20 -3.88 89.66
CA SER A 67 -27.31 -4.48 88.32
C SER A 67 -26.00 -4.36 87.54
N LYS A 68 -25.40 -3.16 87.51
CA LYS A 68 -24.10 -2.93 86.84
C LYS A 68 -22.97 -3.74 87.50
N LEU A 69 -22.94 -3.84 88.83
CA LEU A 69 -21.91 -4.61 89.55
C LEU A 69 -22.01 -6.12 89.27
N SER A 70 -23.24 -6.64 89.14
CA SER A 70 -23.48 -8.03 88.73
C SER A 70 -23.01 -8.28 87.29
N GLN A 71 -23.25 -7.33 86.37
CA GLN A 71 -22.80 -7.43 84.98
C GLN A 71 -21.27 -7.36 84.85
N VAL A 72 -20.59 -6.51 85.63
CA VAL A 72 -19.12 -6.46 85.71
C VAL A 72 -18.57 -7.85 86.07
N GLN A 73 -19.09 -8.48 87.13
CA GLN A 73 -18.64 -9.80 87.56
C GLN A 73 -18.89 -10.89 86.51
N GLU A 74 -20.02 -10.82 85.80
CA GLU A 74 -20.33 -11.74 84.72
C GLU A 74 -19.34 -11.61 83.55
N TYR A 75 -19.05 -10.39 83.11
CA TYR A 75 -18.12 -10.16 82.00
C TYR A 75 -16.65 -10.50 82.35
N HIS A 76 -16.20 -10.27 83.59
CA HIS A 76 -14.90 -10.77 84.06
C HIS A 76 -14.82 -12.30 84.11
N ARG A 77 -15.94 -12.99 84.33
CA ARG A 77 -15.99 -14.45 84.28
C ARG A 77 -15.98 -14.94 82.84
N ALA A 78 -16.84 -14.37 82.00
CA ALA A 78 -16.92 -14.68 80.57
C ALA A 78 -15.55 -14.50 79.88
N GLY A 79 -14.84 -13.40 80.17
CA GLY A 79 -13.50 -13.16 79.62
C GLY A 79 -12.45 -14.21 79.99
N ARG A 80 -12.60 -14.93 81.11
CA ARG A 80 -11.67 -15.99 81.53
C ARG A 80 -12.06 -17.35 80.98
N GLU A 81 -13.36 -17.65 80.94
CA GLU A 81 -13.89 -18.90 80.39
C GLU A 81 -13.67 -18.97 78.87
N LEU A 82 -13.88 -17.86 78.16
CA LEU A 82 -13.75 -17.80 76.70
C LEU A 82 -12.31 -17.71 76.20
N GLU A 83 -11.34 -17.38 77.06
CA GLU A 83 -9.93 -17.26 76.66
C GLU A 83 -9.36 -18.57 76.10
N ASN A 84 -9.75 -19.71 76.68
CA ASN A 84 -9.34 -21.03 76.19
C ASN A 84 -9.90 -21.30 74.78
N THR A 85 -11.17 -20.96 74.55
CA THR A 85 -11.83 -21.11 73.24
C THR A 85 -11.15 -20.25 72.17
N ILE A 86 -10.81 -18.99 72.49
CA ILE A 86 -10.13 -18.08 71.55
C ILE A 86 -8.71 -18.58 71.22
N ARG A 87 -7.99 -19.14 72.19
CA ARG A 87 -6.64 -19.68 71.97
C ARG A 87 -6.64 -20.98 71.16
N GLN A 88 -7.67 -21.81 71.28
CA GLN A 88 -7.80 -23.06 70.51
C GLN A 88 -8.06 -22.82 69.01
N GLY A 89 -8.67 -21.69 68.66
CA GLY A 89 -8.94 -21.32 67.27
C GLY A 89 -10.24 -21.91 66.70
N PRO A 90 -10.70 -21.42 65.54
CA PRO A 90 -12.03 -21.71 64.98
C PRO A 90 -12.17 -23.05 64.23
N THR A 91 -11.06 -23.77 63.99
CA THR A 91 -10.93 -24.83 62.96
C THR A 91 -11.82 -26.08 63.15
N ALA A 92 -12.38 -26.31 64.34
CA ALA A 92 -13.29 -27.44 64.60
C ALA A 92 -14.76 -27.02 64.78
N LEU A 93 -15.04 -25.79 65.24
CA LEU A 93 -16.38 -25.30 65.61
C LEU A 93 -16.49 -23.79 65.35
N LEU A 94 -16.52 -23.38 64.08
CA LEU A 94 -16.57 -21.97 63.69
C LEU A 94 -17.74 -21.21 64.35
N ASN A 95 -18.94 -21.82 64.40
CA ASN A 95 -20.11 -21.18 65.00
C ASN A 95 -19.96 -20.91 66.51
N ASP A 96 -19.35 -21.82 67.25
CA ASP A 96 -19.17 -21.62 68.70
C ASP A 96 -18.04 -20.63 68.99
N TYR A 97 -17.03 -20.59 68.13
CA TYR A 97 -15.99 -19.57 68.15
C TYR A 97 -16.56 -18.16 67.89
N LEU A 98 -17.47 -18.01 66.92
CA LEU A 98 -18.12 -16.73 66.62
C LEU A 98 -19.03 -16.26 67.76
N LYS A 99 -19.76 -17.17 68.42
CA LYS A 99 -20.53 -16.85 69.63
C LYS A 99 -19.63 -16.37 70.78
N ALA A 100 -18.45 -16.97 70.94
CA ALA A 100 -17.47 -16.52 71.92
C ALA A 100 -16.96 -15.09 71.59
N MET A 101 -16.71 -14.80 70.31
CA MET A 101 -16.32 -13.47 69.85
C MET A 101 -17.40 -12.41 70.10
N GLU A 102 -18.67 -12.70 69.82
CA GLU A 102 -19.78 -11.77 70.08
C GLU A 102 -19.92 -11.47 71.58
N ARG A 103 -19.79 -12.50 72.43
CA ARG A 103 -19.85 -12.32 73.89
C ARG A 103 -18.70 -11.49 74.45
N ILE A 104 -17.50 -11.59 73.86
CA ILE A 104 -16.36 -10.71 74.20
C ILE A 104 -16.64 -9.27 73.73
N LYS A 105 -17.25 -9.08 72.57
CA LYS A 105 -17.66 -7.76 72.05
C LYS A 105 -18.70 -7.08 72.94
N GLU A 106 -19.72 -7.82 73.39
CA GLU A 106 -20.71 -7.33 74.36
C GLU A 106 -20.04 -6.86 75.66
N ALA A 107 -19.11 -7.66 76.18
CA ALA A 107 -18.32 -7.30 77.36
C ALA A 107 -17.49 -6.02 77.13
N LEU A 108 -16.84 -5.91 75.99
CA LEU A 108 -16.06 -4.73 75.62
C LEU A 108 -16.93 -3.46 75.51
N ALA A 109 -18.11 -3.54 74.90
CA ALA A 109 -19.06 -2.43 74.79
C ALA A 109 -19.49 -1.93 76.18
N PHE A 110 -19.80 -2.87 77.07
CA PHE A 110 -20.15 -2.56 78.45
C PHE A 110 -19.03 -1.81 79.20
N PHE A 111 -17.77 -2.29 79.10
CA PHE A 111 -16.64 -1.63 79.76
C PHE A 111 -16.30 -0.28 79.11
N GLN A 112 -16.43 -0.13 77.80
CA GLN A 112 -16.21 1.14 77.11
C GLN A 112 -17.18 2.24 77.59
N GLU A 113 -18.45 1.91 77.78
CA GLU A 113 -19.47 2.86 78.25
C GLU A 113 -19.40 3.15 79.76
N ASN A 114 -19.00 2.18 80.57
CA ASN A 114 -19.08 2.29 82.03
C ASN A 114 -17.74 2.54 82.73
N ASN A 115 -16.63 1.97 82.26
CA ASN A 115 -15.30 2.16 82.85
C ASN A 115 -14.14 1.86 81.86
N PRO A 116 -13.75 2.83 81.00
CA PRO A 116 -12.75 2.62 79.95
C PRO A 116 -11.30 2.49 80.47
N GLN A 117 -11.03 2.82 81.74
CA GLN A 117 -9.69 2.71 82.34
C GLN A 117 -9.47 1.37 83.07
N ASP A 118 -10.41 0.44 82.97
CA ASP A 118 -10.29 -0.88 83.59
C ASP A 118 -9.16 -1.72 82.95
N VAL A 119 -8.42 -2.45 83.77
CA VAL A 119 -7.38 -3.38 83.32
C VAL A 119 -7.98 -4.49 82.46
N GLU A 120 -9.21 -4.90 82.77
CA GLU A 120 -9.92 -5.93 82.03
C GLU A 120 -10.31 -5.47 80.62
N PHE A 121 -10.62 -4.18 80.44
CA PHE A 121 -10.90 -3.62 79.11
C PHE A 121 -9.69 -3.77 78.18
N SER A 122 -8.48 -3.49 78.69
CA SER A 122 -7.24 -3.69 77.93
C SER A 122 -6.97 -5.17 77.63
N ARG A 123 -7.26 -6.06 78.58
CA ARG A 123 -7.10 -7.52 78.43
C ARG A 123 -8.05 -8.09 77.38
N LEU A 124 -9.34 -7.76 77.46
CA LEU A 124 -10.37 -8.18 76.51
C LEU A 124 -10.11 -7.60 75.12
N THR A 125 -9.59 -6.37 75.02
CA THR A 125 -9.20 -5.76 73.73
C THR A 125 -8.10 -6.58 73.07
N SER A 126 -7.08 -6.97 73.84
CA SER A 126 -6.00 -7.85 73.36
C SER A 126 -6.53 -9.23 72.95
N LEU A 127 -7.38 -9.86 73.77
CA LEU A 127 -7.96 -11.17 73.51
C LEU A 127 -8.84 -11.18 72.25
N TYR A 128 -9.68 -10.17 72.07
CA TYR A 128 -10.49 -9.99 70.87
C TYR A 128 -9.60 -9.79 69.63
N SER A 129 -8.49 -9.05 69.78
CA SER A 129 -7.53 -8.83 68.70
C SER A 129 -6.80 -10.12 68.26
N VAL A 130 -6.52 -11.03 69.20
CA VAL A 130 -6.02 -12.40 68.92
C VAL A 130 -7.11 -13.22 68.24
N GLY A 131 -8.35 -13.10 68.72
CA GLY A 131 -9.50 -13.79 68.15
C GLY A 131 -9.75 -13.44 66.68
N LEU A 132 -9.67 -12.15 66.33
CA LEU A 132 -9.70 -11.68 64.95
C LEU A 132 -8.55 -12.28 64.13
N GLY A 133 -7.32 -12.29 64.64
CA GLY A 133 -6.17 -12.88 63.94
C GLY A 133 -6.30 -14.39 63.70
N SER A 134 -7.03 -15.13 64.55
CA SER A 134 -7.35 -16.54 64.33
C SER A 134 -8.42 -16.72 63.23
N LEU A 135 -9.44 -15.85 63.18
CA LEU A 135 -10.43 -15.86 62.10
C LEU A 135 -9.82 -15.53 60.74
N GLU A 136 -8.89 -14.57 60.70
CA GLU A 136 -8.14 -14.27 59.46
C GLU A 136 -7.24 -15.43 59.00
N ARG A 137 -6.77 -16.28 59.92
CA ARG A 137 -6.01 -17.51 59.57
C ARG A 137 -6.92 -18.61 59.07
N GLU A 138 -8.10 -18.75 59.65
CA GLU A 138 -9.13 -19.68 59.17
C GLU A 138 -9.60 -19.31 57.77
N PHE A 139 -9.79 -18.02 57.51
CA PHE A 139 -10.08 -17.51 56.17
C PHE A 139 -9.00 -17.90 55.16
N ASP A 140 -7.70 -17.74 55.49
CA ASP A 140 -6.58 -18.17 54.63
C ASP A 140 -6.57 -19.70 54.41
N GLY A 141 -6.91 -20.48 55.44
CA GLY A 141 -7.04 -21.93 55.35
C GLY A 141 -8.16 -22.37 54.38
N LEU A 142 -9.35 -21.80 54.53
CA LEU A 142 -10.49 -22.04 53.64
C LEU A 142 -10.19 -21.60 52.20
N LEU A 143 -9.49 -20.48 52.03
CA LEU A 143 -9.10 -19.97 50.73
C LEU A 143 -8.19 -20.95 49.97
N ARG A 144 -7.18 -21.52 50.65
CA ARG A 144 -6.27 -22.52 50.09
C ARG A 144 -6.93 -23.87 49.83
N GLN A 145 -7.98 -24.19 50.57
CA GLN A 145 -8.77 -25.40 50.34
C GLN A 145 -9.68 -25.24 49.11
N ALA A 146 -10.31 -24.07 48.98
CA ALA A 146 -11.25 -23.74 47.91
C ALA A 146 -10.57 -23.61 46.55
N PHE A 147 -9.42 -22.94 46.48
CA PHE A 147 -8.76 -22.63 45.20
C PHE A 147 -7.39 -23.26 45.12
N ARG A 148 -7.16 -24.03 44.04
CA ARG A 148 -5.91 -24.76 43.81
C ARG A 148 -5.34 -24.46 42.43
N PRO A 149 -4.02 -24.65 42.22
CA PRO A 149 -3.45 -24.57 40.88
C PRO A 149 -4.17 -25.52 39.90
N ILE A 150 -4.39 -25.07 38.67
CA ILE A 150 -5.11 -25.84 37.64
C ILE A 150 -4.32 -27.11 37.33
N ASN A 151 -4.99 -28.23 37.11
CA ASN A 151 -4.30 -29.49 36.80
C ASN A 151 -3.58 -29.42 35.43
N ASP A 152 -2.53 -30.24 35.24
CA ASP A 152 -1.74 -30.21 34.00
C ASP A 152 -2.58 -30.61 32.78
N ALA A 153 -3.54 -31.52 32.93
CA ALA A 153 -4.42 -31.96 31.84
C ALA A 153 -5.29 -30.82 31.29
N THR A 154 -5.88 -29.99 32.15
CA THR A 154 -6.67 -28.82 31.74
C THR A 154 -5.76 -27.73 31.18
N LEU A 155 -4.56 -27.51 31.75
CA LEU A 155 -3.59 -26.57 31.16
C LEU A 155 -3.19 -26.99 29.75
N ILE A 156 -2.93 -28.28 29.50
CA ILE A 156 -2.64 -28.80 28.16
C ILE A 156 -3.84 -28.61 27.22
N ARG A 157 -5.08 -28.89 27.67
CA ARG A 157 -6.29 -28.62 26.87
C ARG A 157 -6.41 -27.14 26.49
N LEU A 158 -6.13 -26.23 27.41
CA LEU A 158 -6.13 -24.79 27.16
C LEU A 158 -5.02 -24.35 26.20
N MET A 159 -3.89 -25.07 26.16
CA MET A 159 -2.79 -24.85 25.21
C MET A 159 -3.12 -25.37 23.81
N ASP A 160 -3.81 -26.51 23.71
CA ASP A 160 -4.10 -27.23 22.46
C ASP A 160 -5.24 -26.63 21.63
N HIS A 161 -5.98 -25.64 22.16
CA HIS A 161 -6.89 -24.80 21.36
C HIS A 161 -6.09 -23.93 20.37
N LYS A 162 -5.52 -24.60 19.36
CA LYS A 162 -5.08 -23.99 18.11
C LYS A 162 -6.29 -23.30 17.51
N ALA A 163 -6.24 -21.97 17.52
CA ALA A 163 -7.03 -21.13 16.64
C ALA A 163 -6.94 -21.68 15.21
N SER A 164 -8.01 -22.33 14.74
CA SER A 164 -8.25 -22.59 13.32
C SER A 164 -9.25 -21.55 12.84
N PRO A 165 -8.83 -20.54 12.06
CA PRO A 165 -9.74 -19.73 11.28
C PRO A 165 -9.75 -20.28 9.85
N SER A 166 -10.35 -21.45 9.60
CA SER A 166 -10.49 -21.94 8.22
C SER A 166 -11.59 -22.94 7.91
N ASP A 167 -12.66 -23.05 8.71
CA ASP A 167 -13.86 -23.81 8.30
C ASP A 167 -15.12 -22.99 8.57
N LYS A 168 -15.38 -22.02 7.69
CA LYS A 168 -16.76 -21.58 7.42
C LYS A 168 -17.32 -22.57 6.41
N ASP A 169 -17.88 -23.68 6.89
CA ASP A 169 -18.93 -24.46 6.20
C ASP A 169 -19.25 -25.72 7.02
N SER A 170 -20.03 -25.53 8.09
CA SER A 170 -21.03 -26.52 8.49
C SER A 170 -22.04 -25.85 9.41
N LEU A 171 -23.26 -25.74 8.90
CA LEU A 171 -24.45 -25.53 9.72
C LEU A 171 -24.55 -26.72 10.68
N ASP A 172 -24.41 -26.48 11.97
CA ASP A 172 -25.35 -27.06 12.92
C ASP A 172 -25.54 -26.17 14.14
N SER A 173 -26.81 -26.01 14.49
CA SER A 173 -27.32 -25.21 15.60
C SER A 173 -26.98 -25.80 16.96
N SER A 174 -26.83 -24.93 17.96
CA SER A 174 -26.98 -25.19 19.41
C SER A 174 -25.82 -25.82 20.21
N VAL A 175 -24.65 -25.18 20.19
CA VAL A 175 -23.78 -25.22 21.38
C VAL A 175 -23.56 -23.79 21.87
N ASN A 176 -24.28 -23.46 22.94
CA ASN A 176 -24.06 -22.25 23.72
C ASN A 176 -22.69 -22.45 24.39
N ASP A 177 -21.62 -21.88 23.83
CA ASP A 177 -20.26 -21.94 24.37
C ASP A 177 -20.22 -21.16 25.70
N GLY A 178 -20.69 -21.82 26.76
CA GLY A 178 -20.55 -21.37 28.12
C GLY A 178 -19.08 -21.34 28.48
N VAL A 179 -18.63 -20.25 29.10
CA VAL A 179 -17.29 -20.10 29.65
C VAL A 179 -16.97 -21.34 30.50
N GLU A 180 -16.09 -22.23 30.02
CA GLU A 180 -15.64 -23.40 30.78
C GLU A 180 -15.10 -22.89 32.13
N GLN A 181 -15.80 -23.21 33.22
CA GLN A 181 -15.53 -22.70 34.56
C GLN A 181 -14.31 -23.46 35.10
N LEU A 182 -13.18 -22.76 35.31
CA LEU A 182 -11.90 -23.40 35.63
C LEU A 182 -11.78 -23.77 37.12
N ASP A 183 -12.48 -23.03 37.98
CA ASP A 183 -12.58 -23.28 39.41
C ASP A 183 -13.97 -23.86 39.73
N ASP A 184 -14.05 -25.16 40.02
CA ASP A 184 -15.27 -25.82 40.52
C ASP A 184 -15.24 -25.86 42.06
N VAL A 185 -15.75 -24.80 42.68
CA VAL A 185 -15.73 -24.64 44.15
C VAL A 185 -17.13 -24.89 44.73
N PRO A 186 -17.26 -25.78 45.72
CA PRO A 186 -18.53 -26.00 46.42
C PRO A 186 -19.11 -24.72 47.02
N ASN A 187 -20.41 -24.49 46.79
CA ASN A 187 -21.13 -23.31 47.28
C ASN A 187 -21.01 -23.10 48.79
N ASP A 188 -20.91 -24.16 49.59
CA ASP A 188 -20.77 -24.08 51.04
C ASP A 188 -19.46 -23.39 51.47
N MET A 189 -18.36 -23.66 50.76
CA MET A 189 -17.08 -22.99 51.00
C MET A 189 -17.13 -21.52 50.57
N LEU A 190 -17.75 -21.22 49.42
CA LEU A 190 -17.94 -19.84 48.94
C LEU A 190 -18.78 -19.02 49.94
N ASN A 191 -19.87 -19.60 50.45
CA ASN A 191 -20.72 -19.01 51.46
C ASN A 191 -19.95 -18.76 52.77
N SER A 192 -19.09 -19.70 53.18
CA SER A 192 -18.27 -19.56 54.40
C SER A 192 -17.24 -18.42 54.27
N LEU A 193 -16.56 -18.32 53.12
CA LEU A 193 -15.62 -17.22 52.83
C LEU A 193 -16.33 -15.86 52.83
N ARG A 194 -17.48 -15.77 52.14
CA ARG A 194 -18.32 -14.56 52.10
C ARG A 194 -18.78 -14.14 53.49
N PHE A 195 -19.28 -15.11 54.27
CA PHE A 195 -19.78 -14.89 55.61
C PHE A 195 -18.67 -14.35 56.53
N LEU A 196 -17.48 -14.93 56.49
CA LEU A 196 -16.34 -14.47 57.30
C LEU A 196 -15.94 -13.03 56.98
N VAL A 197 -15.83 -12.67 55.70
CA VAL A 197 -15.48 -11.29 55.29
C VAL A 197 -16.52 -10.29 55.77
N LYS A 198 -17.81 -10.61 55.58
CA LYS A 198 -18.93 -9.77 56.04
C LYS A 198 -18.97 -9.63 57.57
N TRP A 199 -18.80 -10.74 58.29
CA TRP A 199 -18.75 -10.72 59.74
C TRP A 199 -17.58 -9.87 60.23
N MET A 200 -16.41 -9.96 59.60
CA MET A 200 -15.25 -9.14 59.95
C MET A 200 -15.45 -7.65 59.64
N SER A 201 -16.16 -7.28 58.56
CA SER A 201 -16.41 -5.86 58.24
C SER A 201 -17.38 -5.22 59.23
N GLU A 202 -18.44 -5.93 59.61
CA GLU A 202 -19.45 -5.47 60.59
C GLU A 202 -18.85 -5.29 61.99
N ASN A 203 -17.83 -6.07 62.34
CA ASN A 203 -17.24 -6.13 63.68
C ASN A 203 -15.90 -5.37 63.80
N GLN A 204 -15.54 -4.55 62.80
CA GLN A 204 -14.27 -3.84 62.71
C GLN A 204 -14.24 -2.47 63.41
N SER A 205 -15.39 -1.80 63.49
CA SER A 205 -15.52 -0.42 64.03
C SER A 205 -15.25 -0.32 65.54
N PHE A 206 -15.18 -1.45 66.22
CA PHE A 206 -15.11 -1.51 67.67
C PHE A 206 -13.70 -1.30 68.24
N ILE A 207 -12.64 -1.54 67.45
CA ILE A 207 -11.23 -1.37 67.88
C ILE A 207 -10.50 -0.46 66.90
N ASN A 208 -9.95 0.65 67.40
CA ASN A 208 -9.10 1.58 66.64
C ASN A 208 -7.77 0.93 66.19
N ARG A 209 -7.83 -0.05 65.27
CA ARG A 209 -6.66 -0.55 64.56
C ARG A 209 -6.41 0.28 63.29
N PRO A 210 -5.15 0.61 62.97
CA PRO A 210 -4.80 1.41 61.78
C PRO A 210 -4.95 0.66 60.45
N GLN A 211 -5.18 -0.66 60.47
CA GLN A 211 -5.52 -1.48 59.30
C GLN A 211 -6.68 -2.41 59.67
N GLY A 212 -7.75 -2.36 58.88
CA GLY A 212 -8.98 -3.13 59.13
C GLY A 212 -8.83 -4.64 58.93
N ALA A 213 -9.39 -5.46 59.83
CA ALA A 213 -9.36 -6.92 59.72
C ALA A 213 -10.07 -7.47 58.46
N SER A 214 -11.19 -6.86 58.03
CA SER A 214 -11.85 -7.20 56.77
C SER A 214 -10.95 -6.86 55.57
N GLN A 215 -10.24 -5.74 55.63
CA GLN A 215 -9.28 -5.33 54.61
C GLN A 215 -8.04 -6.24 54.61
N GLY A 216 -7.65 -6.81 55.76
CA GLY A 216 -6.64 -7.85 55.88
C GLY A 216 -7.03 -9.15 55.14
N CYS A 217 -8.29 -9.57 55.24
CA CYS A 217 -8.78 -10.75 54.52
C CYS A 217 -8.88 -10.53 53.02
N LEU A 218 -9.39 -9.37 52.59
CA LEU A 218 -9.40 -8.99 51.17
C LEU A 218 -7.99 -8.88 50.58
N THR A 219 -7.02 -8.37 51.36
CA THR A 219 -5.61 -8.33 50.95
C THR A 219 -5.06 -9.75 50.77
N LYS A 220 -5.28 -10.65 51.75
CA LYS A 220 -4.88 -12.07 51.64
C LYS A 220 -5.51 -12.78 50.45
N TYR A 221 -6.80 -12.51 50.17
CA TYR A 221 -7.48 -13.02 48.96
C TYR A 221 -6.73 -12.58 47.70
N CYS A 222 -6.48 -11.28 47.54
CA CYS A 222 -5.76 -10.75 46.39
C CYS A 222 -4.34 -11.33 46.26
N GLU A 223 -3.61 -11.46 47.37
CA GLU A 223 -2.26 -12.02 47.39
C GLU A 223 -2.21 -13.50 46.98
N TYR A 224 -3.19 -14.29 47.39
CA TYR A 224 -3.26 -15.70 47.04
C TYR A 224 -3.70 -15.93 45.60
N ARG A 225 -4.76 -15.23 45.14
CA ARG A 225 -5.28 -15.38 43.77
C ARG A 225 -4.29 -14.90 42.72
N ARG A 226 -3.58 -13.79 42.96
CA ARG A 226 -2.49 -13.36 42.03
C ARG A 226 -1.38 -14.41 41.93
N GLU A 227 -1.05 -15.07 43.03
CA GLU A 227 0.00 -16.09 43.06
C GLU A 227 -0.43 -17.36 42.33
N LEU A 228 -1.71 -17.73 42.39
CA LEU A 228 -2.26 -18.82 41.58
C LEU A 228 -2.14 -18.53 40.08
N ILE A 229 -2.43 -17.32 39.63
CA ILE A 229 -2.23 -16.92 38.21
C ILE A 229 -0.76 -17.09 37.83
N ARG A 230 0.15 -16.56 38.65
CA ARG A 230 1.60 -16.63 38.42
C ARG A 230 2.11 -18.07 38.34
N VAL A 231 1.73 -18.92 39.30
CA VAL A 231 2.11 -20.33 39.36
C VAL A 231 1.60 -21.12 38.15
N ASN A 232 0.35 -20.89 37.72
CA ASN A 232 -0.19 -21.55 36.53
C ASN A 232 0.58 -21.14 35.27
N LEU A 233 0.92 -19.86 35.11
CA LEU A 233 1.71 -19.38 33.96
C LEU A 233 3.13 -19.95 33.94
N ILE A 234 3.78 -20.11 35.10
CA ILE A 234 5.09 -20.77 35.20
C ILE A 234 4.99 -22.24 34.78
N ARG A 235 3.96 -22.95 35.26
CA ARG A 235 3.74 -24.35 34.89
C ARG A 235 3.47 -24.54 33.41
N VAL A 236 2.73 -23.63 32.76
CA VAL A 236 2.57 -23.62 31.30
C VAL A 236 3.93 -23.57 30.59
N ARG A 237 4.83 -22.67 31.02
CA ARG A 237 6.17 -22.56 30.43
C ARG A 237 6.98 -23.84 30.62
N GLU A 238 6.91 -24.45 31.79
CA GLU A 238 7.59 -25.72 32.07
C GLU A 238 7.05 -26.87 31.22
N LEU A 239 5.72 -26.94 31.03
CA LEU A 239 5.07 -27.96 30.20
C LEU A 239 5.45 -27.83 28.73
N LEU A 240 5.43 -26.61 28.20
CA LEU A 240 5.86 -26.33 26.84
C LEU A 240 7.35 -26.70 26.62
N ARG A 241 8.24 -26.31 27.56
CA ARG A 241 9.66 -26.68 27.51
C ARG A 241 9.89 -28.21 27.56
N LYS A 242 9.08 -28.94 28.34
CA LYS A 242 9.10 -30.40 28.41
C LYS A 242 8.60 -31.06 27.11
N ALA A 243 7.61 -30.46 26.45
CA ALA A 243 7.09 -30.96 25.18
C ALA A 243 8.12 -30.86 24.04
N GLU A 244 8.98 -29.84 24.06
CA GLU A 244 10.03 -29.64 23.07
C GLU A 244 11.24 -30.57 23.24
N ASN A 245 11.55 -30.96 24.49
CA ASN A 245 12.70 -31.81 24.83
C ASN A 245 12.25 -33.15 25.47
N PRO A 246 11.72 -34.10 24.69
CA PRO A 246 11.22 -35.37 25.21
C PRO A 246 12.30 -36.36 25.70
N SER A 247 13.58 -35.96 25.71
CA SER A 247 14.70 -36.82 26.14
C SER A 247 15.34 -36.29 27.41
N THR A 248 14.75 -36.59 28.57
CA THR A 248 15.43 -36.86 29.85
C THR A 248 14.37 -37.14 30.92
N THR A 249 13.85 -38.38 30.98
CA THR A 249 13.50 -39.11 32.21
C THR A 249 12.78 -40.44 31.88
N GLY A 250 13.38 -41.55 32.34
CA GLY A 250 12.76 -42.81 32.78
C GLY A 250 11.61 -43.47 32.01
N ALA A 251 11.95 -44.54 31.28
CA ALA A 251 11.28 -45.85 31.18
C ALA A 251 9.73 -45.99 31.15
N SER A 252 9.29 -46.62 30.04
CA SER A 252 8.17 -47.56 29.86
C SER A 252 6.72 -47.10 30.11
N SER A 253 6.00 -46.79 29.03
CA SER A 253 4.85 -47.56 28.52
C SER A 253 4.18 -46.86 27.31
N LYS A 254 3.93 -47.61 26.23
CA LYS A 254 2.98 -47.28 25.13
C LYS A 254 1.56 -47.75 25.55
N PRO A 255 0.42 -47.40 24.90
CA PRO A 255 0.20 -46.88 23.53
C PRO A 255 -0.83 -45.70 23.47
N GLY A 256 -1.22 -45.04 22.38
CA GLY A 256 -1.07 -45.19 20.93
C GLY A 256 -1.83 -44.06 20.17
N PHE A 257 -1.63 -44.02 18.85
CA PHE A 257 -2.38 -43.29 17.81
C PHE A 257 -2.45 -41.75 17.85
N LEU A 258 -1.57 -41.13 17.05
CA LEU A 258 -1.90 -39.93 16.25
C LEU A 258 -1.44 -40.17 14.80
N PRO A 259 -2.16 -39.64 13.78
CA PRO A 259 -1.89 -39.90 12.37
C PRO A 259 -0.57 -39.24 11.91
N PRO A 260 0.10 -39.78 10.89
CA PRO A 260 1.31 -39.19 10.34
C PRO A 260 0.91 -38.11 9.33
N ASN A 261 0.71 -36.87 9.77
CA ASN A 261 0.90 -35.68 8.97
C ASN A 261 0.87 -34.45 9.89
N VAL A 262 1.69 -33.45 9.59
CA VAL A 262 1.98 -32.26 10.42
C VAL A 262 3.00 -32.50 11.56
N ARG A 263 4.16 -33.07 11.21
CA ARG A 263 5.42 -32.79 11.92
C ARG A 263 6.43 -32.18 10.95
N GLY A 264 6.24 -30.90 10.64
CA GLY A 264 7.39 -30.00 10.59
C GLY A 264 7.44 -29.40 11.99
N ARG A 265 8.49 -29.59 12.80
CA ARG A 265 9.59 -28.61 12.80
C ARG A 265 9.28 -27.52 11.78
N THR A 266 8.84 -26.35 12.23
CA THR A 266 9.53 -25.16 11.74
C THR A 266 11.01 -25.51 11.94
N LYS A 267 11.67 -26.00 10.88
CA LYS A 267 13.12 -25.96 10.86
C LYS A 267 13.38 -24.51 11.22
N ARG A 268 13.96 -24.23 12.39
CA ARG A 268 14.64 -22.96 12.59
C ARG A 268 15.43 -22.80 11.30
N LEU A 269 15.03 -21.82 10.48
CA LEU A 269 15.70 -21.60 9.22
C LEU A 269 17.17 -21.47 9.61
N PRO A 270 18.08 -22.29 9.05
CA PRO A 270 19.49 -22.17 9.37
C PRO A 270 19.81 -20.69 9.26
N GLY A 271 20.33 -20.10 10.36
CA GLY A 271 20.39 -18.65 10.53
C GLY A 271 20.83 -18.04 9.21
N PHE A 272 20.00 -17.16 8.64
CA PHE A 272 20.31 -16.54 7.36
C PHE A 272 21.55 -15.69 7.58
N VAL A 273 22.70 -16.26 7.24
CA VAL A 273 24.00 -15.61 7.37
C VAL A 273 24.11 -14.68 6.17
N TRP A 274 23.78 -13.41 6.38
CA TRP A 274 23.89 -12.36 5.35
C TRP A 274 25.36 -12.01 5.02
N ASP A 275 26.32 -12.51 5.81
CA ASP A 275 27.77 -12.36 5.61
C ASP A 275 28.52 -13.61 6.08
N ILE A 276 29.14 -14.35 5.15
CA ILE A 276 29.96 -15.55 5.43
C ILE A 276 31.08 -15.27 6.44
N ASN A 277 31.54 -14.01 6.56
CA ASN A 277 32.57 -13.63 7.54
C ASN A 277 32.02 -13.37 8.95
N ALA A 278 30.71 -13.20 9.12
CA ALA A 278 30.05 -13.04 10.42
C ALA A 278 29.79 -14.36 11.16
N VAL A 279 30.10 -15.50 10.54
CA VAL A 279 29.96 -16.86 11.11
C VAL A 279 30.75 -17.04 12.43
N ARG A 280 31.69 -16.15 12.76
CA ARG A 280 32.55 -16.29 13.96
C ARG A 280 32.06 -15.58 15.23
N GLN A 281 30.88 -14.95 15.25
CA GLN A 281 30.36 -14.27 16.46
C GLN A 281 28.85 -14.46 16.70
N ILE A 282 28.28 -15.61 16.32
CA ILE A 282 26.90 -15.93 16.74
C ILE A 282 26.96 -16.37 18.21
N ASN A 283 26.56 -15.49 19.13
CA ASN A 283 26.16 -15.90 20.47
C ASN A 283 24.81 -16.64 20.34
N GLU A 284 24.85 -17.96 20.14
CA GLU A 284 23.68 -18.83 19.98
C GLU A 284 22.65 -18.70 21.13
N THR A 285 23.10 -18.26 22.31
CA THR A 285 22.32 -18.19 23.55
C THR A 285 21.21 -17.13 23.55
N GLU A 286 21.41 -15.93 22.97
CA GLU A 286 20.37 -14.86 23.00
C GLU A 286 19.27 -15.08 21.94
N THR A 287 19.58 -15.79 20.86
CA THR A 287 18.60 -16.17 19.81
C THR A 287 17.73 -17.35 20.22
N GLU A 288 18.18 -18.16 21.17
CA GLU A 288 17.40 -19.24 21.79
C GLU A 288 16.35 -18.74 22.78
N GLU A 289 16.53 -17.54 23.35
CA GLU A 289 15.63 -16.94 24.36
C GLU A 289 14.40 -16.22 23.75
N LEU A 290 14.30 -16.14 22.41
CA LEU A 290 13.24 -15.43 21.70
C LEU A 290 12.07 -16.37 21.36
N ASP A 291 11.52 -17.00 22.38
CA ASP A 291 10.52 -18.06 22.26
C ASP A 291 9.09 -17.49 22.13
N SER A 292 8.84 -16.79 21.01
CA SER A 292 7.61 -16.03 20.76
C SER A 292 6.33 -16.88 20.76
N GLU A 293 6.43 -18.18 20.44
CA GLU A 293 5.30 -19.11 20.48
C GLU A 293 4.88 -19.42 21.92
N HIS A 294 5.85 -19.70 22.80
CA HIS A 294 5.60 -19.89 24.23
C HIS A 294 4.96 -18.66 24.85
N TYR A 295 5.49 -17.48 24.51
CA TYR A 295 4.94 -16.21 24.95
C TYR A 295 3.49 -16.03 24.50
N ALA A 296 3.20 -16.28 23.22
CA ALA A 296 1.86 -16.16 22.66
C ALA A 296 0.86 -17.12 23.34
N ILE A 297 1.28 -18.36 23.64
CA ILE A 297 0.43 -19.32 24.36
C ILE A 297 0.17 -18.86 25.79
N ALA A 298 1.22 -18.45 26.52
CA ALA A 298 1.10 -17.95 27.89
C ALA A 298 0.19 -16.71 27.97
N LEU A 299 0.27 -15.81 26.99
CA LEU A 299 -0.60 -14.64 26.88
C LEU A 299 -2.08 -15.04 26.70
N GLY A 300 -2.37 -16.04 25.87
CA GLY A 300 -3.74 -16.56 25.71
C GLY A 300 -4.29 -17.17 27.01
N ILE A 301 -3.46 -17.92 27.73
CA ILE A 301 -3.85 -18.53 29.02
C ILE A 301 -4.06 -17.47 30.09
N LEU A 302 -3.22 -16.42 30.15
CA LEU A 302 -3.41 -15.30 31.06
C LEU A 302 -4.80 -14.68 30.87
N VAL A 303 -5.24 -14.41 29.63
CA VAL A 303 -6.57 -13.85 29.37
C VAL A 303 -7.68 -14.77 29.90
N LYS A 304 -7.56 -16.09 29.69
CA LYS A 304 -8.54 -17.04 30.19
C LYS A 304 -8.59 -17.10 31.73
N LEU A 305 -7.43 -17.01 32.39
CA LEU A 305 -7.34 -16.91 33.85
C LEU A 305 -7.98 -15.62 34.38
N MET A 306 -7.80 -14.50 33.70
CA MET A 306 -8.43 -13.22 34.06
C MET A 306 -9.95 -13.26 33.89
N GLN A 307 -10.46 -13.87 32.83
CA GLN A 307 -11.90 -14.10 32.65
C GLN A 307 -12.46 -14.96 33.78
N ASN A 308 -11.77 -16.04 34.13
CA ASN A 308 -12.18 -16.91 35.24
C ASN A 308 -12.18 -16.17 36.58
N GLU A 309 -11.18 -15.35 36.88
CA GLU A 309 -11.13 -14.57 38.13
C GLU A 309 -12.33 -13.64 38.26
N ARG A 310 -12.77 -13.03 37.16
CA ARG A 310 -13.94 -12.16 37.16
C ARG A 310 -15.21 -12.93 37.48
N VAL A 311 -15.40 -14.09 36.85
CA VAL A 311 -16.50 -15.00 37.14
C VAL A 311 -16.46 -15.43 38.61
N VAL A 312 -15.30 -15.85 39.13
CA VAL A 312 -15.14 -16.31 40.52
C VAL A 312 -15.47 -15.19 41.51
N LEU A 313 -14.96 -13.97 41.31
CA LEU A 313 -15.24 -12.85 42.21
C LEU A 313 -16.72 -12.43 42.17
N ASP A 314 -17.36 -12.45 41.00
CA ASP A 314 -18.79 -12.18 40.84
C ASP A 314 -19.66 -13.20 41.58
N HIS A 315 -19.24 -14.47 41.63
CA HIS A 315 -19.91 -15.52 42.40
C HIS A 315 -19.66 -15.40 43.91
N LEU A 316 -18.44 -15.06 44.33
CA LEU A 316 -18.07 -14.93 45.75
C LEU A 316 -18.77 -13.76 46.46
N GLN A 317 -18.99 -12.64 45.78
CA GLN A 317 -19.63 -11.43 46.34
C GLN A 317 -19.01 -10.97 47.68
N LEU A 318 -17.67 -10.84 47.72
CA LEU A 318 -16.92 -10.46 48.95
C LEU A 318 -17.14 -9.00 49.37
N THR A 319 -17.59 -8.14 48.46
CA THR A 319 -17.82 -6.71 48.69
C THR A 319 -19.23 -6.32 48.26
N ASP A 320 -19.85 -5.38 48.98
CA ASP A 320 -21.21 -4.91 48.69
C ASP A 320 -21.26 -3.92 47.51
N SER A 321 -20.15 -3.23 47.23
CA SER A 321 -20.02 -2.27 46.13
C SER A 321 -19.33 -2.91 44.93
N PRO A 322 -19.86 -2.73 43.69
CA PRO A 322 -19.19 -3.18 42.47
C PRO A 322 -17.87 -2.44 42.22
N GLN A 323 -17.69 -1.22 42.75
CA GLN A 323 -16.43 -0.50 42.62
C GLN A 323 -15.31 -1.13 43.45
N ASP A 324 -15.63 -1.66 44.64
CA ASP A 324 -14.64 -2.33 45.50
C ASP A 324 -14.18 -3.66 44.88
N SER A 325 -15.10 -4.40 44.24
CA SER A 325 -14.75 -5.60 43.45
C SER A 325 -13.74 -5.28 42.34
N LEU A 326 -13.89 -4.13 41.66
CA LEU A 326 -12.94 -3.69 40.64
C LEU A 326 -11.55 -3.36 41.22
N VAL A 327 -11.47 -2.84 42.45
CA VAL A 327 -10.20 -2.58 43.15
C VAL A 327 -9.47 -3.89 43.48
N LEU A 328 -10.22 -4.94 43.86
CA LEU A 328 -9.65 -6.28 44.09
C LEU A 328 -9.11 -6.87 42.79
N LEU A 329 -9.91 -6.86 41.71
CA LEU A 329 -9.48 -7.31 40.39
C LEU A 329 -8.27 -6.54 39.88
N PHE A 330 -8.24 -5.21 40.06
CA PHE A 330 -7.08 -4.39 39.73
C PHE A 330 -5.80 -4.88 40.43
N THR A 331 -5.87 -5.15 41.73
CA THR A 331 -4.72 -5.59 42.53
C THR A 331 -4.22 -6.97 42.10
N ILE A 332 -5.14 -7.88 41.75
CA ILE A 332 -4.83 -9.22 41.27
C ILE A 332 -4.20 -9.15 39.87
N PHE A 333 -4.86 -8.46 38.93
CA PHE A 333 -4.45 -8.37 37.53
C PHE A 333 -3.14 -7.61 37.36
N LYS A 334 -2.95 -6.48 38.04
CA LYS A 334 -1.73 -5.66 37.92
C LYS A 334 -0.47 -6.47 38.22
N ASN A 335 -0.50 -7.26 39.30
CA ASN A 335 0.64 -8.10 39.69
C ASN A 335 0.70 -9.38 38.86
N GLY A 336 -0.45 -10.03 38.60
CA GLY A 336 -0.51 -11.27 37.82
C GLY A 336 -0.07 -11.12 36.35
N SER A 337 -0.21 -9.92 35.77
CA SER A 337 0.24 -9.63 34.40
C SER A 337 1.68 -9.11 34.32
N THR A 338 2.33 -8.79 35.44
CA THR A 338 3.64 -8.10 35.45
C THR A 338 4.71 -8.91 34.72
N ASP A 339 4.82 -10.22 34.99
CA ASP A 339 5.84 -11.09 34.36
C ASP A 339 5.65 -11.21 32.84
N VAL A 340 4.41 -11.27 32.37
CA VAL A 340 4.10 -11.34 30.92
C VAL A 340 4.36 -9.99 30.23
N LEU A 341 4.09 -8.88 30.91
CA LEU A 341 4.38 -7.55 30.38
C LEU A 341 5.90 -7.27 30.31
N THR A 342 6.67 -7.69 31.33
CA THR A 342 8.13 -7.51 31.34
C THR A 342 8.82 -8.38 30.29
N GLU A 343 8.35 -9.61 30.06
CA GLU A 343 8.84 -10.45 28.98
C GLU A 343 8.52 -9.86 27.59
N GLY A 344 7.30 -9.33 27.39
CA GLY A 344 6.95 -8.64 26.15
C GLY A 344 7.85 -7.44 25.85
N THR A 345 8.26 -6.68 26.88
CA THR A 345 9.24 -5.59 26.71
C THR A 345 10.68 -6.09 26.49
N THR A 346 10.99 -7.31 26.93
CA THR A 346 12.27 -7.95 26.65
C THR A 346 12.37 -8.37 25.18
N LEU A 347 11.29 -8.87 24.59
CA LEU A 347 11.23 -9.23 23.16
C LEU A 347 11.54 -8.04 22.24
N THR A 348 11.01 -6.84 22.53
CA THR A 348 11.31 -5.65 21.72
C THR A 348 12.78 -5.23 21.83
N ARG A 349 13.37 -5.33 23.02
CA ARG A 349 14.80 -5.06 23.24
C ARG A 349 15.70 -6.06 22.49
N LEU A 350 15.36 -7.34 22.51
CA LEU A 350 16.09 -8.38 21.78
C LEU A 350 15.97 -8.16 20.26
N MET A 351 14.78 -7.79 19.75
CA MET A 351 14.61 -7.42 18.34
C MET A 351 15.49 -6.24 17.94
N HIS A 352 15.58 -5.21 18.78
CA HIS A 352 16.46 -4.06 18.50
C HIS A 352 17.95 -4.48 18.38
N ARG A 353 18.42 -5.45 19.19
CA ARG A 353 19.79 -5.99 19.06
C ARG A 353 19.96 -6.83 17.80
N ALA A 354 19.00 -7.69 17.49
CA ALA A 354 18.99 -8.49 16.26
C ALA A 354 19.00 -7.60 15.00
N GLN A 355 18.25 -6.49 15.02
CA GLN A 355 18.30 -5.47 13.96
C GLN A 355 19.71 -4.89 13.77
N GLY A 356 20.44 -4.60 14.86
CA GLY A 356 21.83 -4.16 14.80
C GLY A 356 22.80 -5.16 14.18
N ARG A 357 22.45 -6.46 14.22
CA ARG A 357 23.19 -7.57 13.58
C ARG A 357 22.69 -7.92 12.17
N ALA A 358 21.76 -7.14 11.62
CA ALA A 358 21.07 -7.41 10.35
C ALA A 358 20.27 -8.74 10.32
N GLU A 359 19.83 -9.23 11.47
CA GLU A 359 18.99 -10.43 11.60
C GLU A 359 17.49 -10.10 11.46
N PHE A 360 17.09 -9.49 10.35
CA PHE A 360 15.73 -8.97 10.15
C PHE A 360 14.64 -10.05 10.19
N HIS A 361 14.97 -11.31 9.88
CA HIS A 361 14.04 -12.43 9.97
C HIS A 361 13.45 -12.65 11.38
N MET A 362 14.11 -12.15 12.42
CA MET A 362 13.59 -12.22 13.80
C MET A 362 12.32 -11.38 14.00
N VAL A 363 11.97 -10.48 13.07
CA VAL A 363 10.70 -9.73 13.12
C VAL A 363 9.49 -10.66 13.13
N MET A 364 9.62 -11.85 12.53
CA MET A 364 8.57 -12.88 12.53
C MET A 364 8.13 -13.25 13.95
N SER A 365 9.07 -13.30 14.89
CA SER A 365 8.77 -13.55 16.31
C SER A 365 7.85 -12.48 16.91
N LEU A 366 8.07 -11.21 16.58
CA LEU A 366 7.17 -10.13 17.02
C LEU A 366 5.80 -10.20 16.32
N LEU A 367 5.77 -10.56 15.03
CA LEU A 367 4.54 -10.70 14.26
C LEU A 367 3.65 -11.84 14.77
N VAL A 368 4.24 -12.95 15.23
CA VAL A 368 3.52 -14.04 15.91
C VAL A 368 2.82 -13.54 17.17
N VAL A 369 3.54 -12.78 18.00
CA VAL A 369 2.97 -12.20 19.24
C VAL A 369 1.87 -11.19 18.93
N LEU A 370 2.08 -10.31 17.94
CA LEU A 370 1.07 -9.34 17.51
C LEU A 370 -0.18 -10.03 16.95
N ARG A 371 -0.03 -11.11 16.17
CA ARG A 371 -1.16 -11.91 15.71
C ARG A 371 -1.95 -12.48 16.89
N LYS A 372 -1.25 -12.98 17.92
CA LYS A 372 -1.92 -13.46 19.13
C LYS A 372 -2.70 -12.36 19.85
N PHE A 373 -2.11 -11.17 20.01
CA PHE A 373 -2.82 -10.01 20.56
C PHE A 373 -4.07 -9.63 19.75
N SER A 374 -4.01 -9.71 18.41
CA SER A 374 -5.16 -9.48 17.54
C SER A 374 -6.27 -10.51 17.78
N GLN A 375 -5.91 -11.79 17.95
CA GLN A 375 -6.88 -12.87 18.21
C GLN A 375 -7.56 -12.75 19.58
N ILE A 376 -6.82 -12.39 20.63
CA ILE A 376 -7.34 -12.33 22.00
C ILE A 376 -7.88 -10.95 22.39
N SER A 377 -7.85 -9.95 21.50
CA SER A 377 -8.11 -8.55 21.86
C SER A 377 -9.48 -8.35 22.49
N ASN A 378 -10.52 -8.99 21.96
CA ASN A 378 -11.89 -8.86 22.45
C ASN A 378 -12.04 -9.50 23.83
N ASP A 379 -11.44 -10.67 24.03
CA ASP A 379 -11.43 -11.39 25.30
C ASP A 379 -10.69 -10.62 26.39
N LEU A 380 -9.55 -10.03 26.04
CA LEU A 380 -8.75 -9.19 26.94
C LEU A 380 -9.48 -7.90 27.31
N LEU A 381 -10.13 -7.23 26.35
CA LEU A 381 -10.95 -6.04 26.61
C LEU A 381 -12.15 -6.36 27.50
N SER A 382 -12.78 -7.53 27.31
CA SER A 382 -13.86 -8.02 28.17
C SER A 382 -13.37 -8.30 29.59
N ALA A 383 -12.21 -8.96 29.74
CA ALA A 383 -11.63 -9.25 31.05
C ALA A 383 -11.24 -7.97 31.83
N LEU A 384 -10.77 -6.93 31.14
CA LEU A 384 -10.28 -5.68 31.74
C LEU A 384 -11.31 -4.55 31.86
N GLN A 385 -12.58 -4.80 31.55
CA GLN A 385 -13.61 -3.76 31.59
C GLN A 385 -13.75 -3.16 33.01
N GLY A 386 -13.47 -1.86 33.14
CA GLY A 386 -13.49 -1.12 34.41
C GLY A 386 -12.13 -1.06 35.13
N ILE A 387 -11.05 -1.59 34.54
CA ILE A 387 -9.70 -1.64 35.11
C ILE A 387 -8.71 -0.94 34.14
N ASP A 388 -8.86 0.37 34.01
CA ASP A 388 -8.17 1.15 32.97
C ASP A 388 -6.64 1.14 33.10
N SER A 389 -6.10 1.11 34.33
CA SER A 389 -4.65 1.15 34.54
C SER A 389 -3.92 -0.06 33.94
N VAL A 390 -4.47 -1.28 34.07
CA VAL A 390 -3.86 -2.49 33.49
C VAL A 390 -4.05 -2.50 31.97
N LEU A 391 -5.19 -2.02 31.49
CA LEU A 391 -5.44 -1.85 30.05
C LEU A 391 -4.43 -0.90 29.39
N VAL A 392 -4.06 0.20 30.07
CA VAL A 392 -3.02 1.12 29.61
C VAL A 392 -1.67 0.40 29.46
N ASP A 393 -1.29 -0.46 30.40
CA ASP A 393 -0.01 -1.20 30.31
C ASP A 393 0.02 -2.13 29.08
N PHE A 394 -1.08 -2.85 28.81
CA PHE A 394 -1.17 -3.69 27.62
C PHE A 394 -1.19 -2.88 26.32
N ASN A 395 -1.92 -1.76 26.28
CA ASN A 395 -1.90 -0.86 25.12
C ASN A 395 -0.48 -0.33 24.86
N GLN A 396 0.26 0.06 25.90
CA GLN A 396 1.65 0.48 25.77
C GLN A 396 2.57 -0.63 25.26
N LEU A 397 2.37 -1.87 25.70
CA LEU A 397 3.15 -3.01 25.20
C LEU A 397 2.88 -3.26 23.71
N VAL A 398 1.60 -3.34 23.31
CA VAL A 398 1.22 -3.54 21.90
C VAL A 398 1.74 -2.40 21.02
N LEU A 399 1.67 -1.16 21.51
CA LEU A 399 2.24 0.00 20.84
C LEU A 399 3.75 -0.16 20.59
N ARG A 400 4.51 -0.60 21.60
CA ARG A 400 5.95 -0.85 21.46
C ARG A 400 6.23 -1.97 20.45
N LEU A 401 5.47 -3.06 20.49
CA LEU A 401 5.61 -4.19 19.56
C LEU A 401 5.32 -3.77 18.11
N LEU A 402 4.24 -3.00 17.87
CA LEU A 402 3.90 -2.47 16.55
C LEU A 402 4.96 -1.50 16.04
N SER A 403 5.39 -0.55 16.87
CA SER A 403 6.41 0.43 16.53
C SER A 403 7.75 -0.23 16.21
N GLN A 404 8.17 -1.21 17.01
CA GLN A 404 9.41 -1.96 16.77
C GLN A 404 9.31 -2.77 15.48
N SER A 405 8.19 -3.46 15.22
CA SER A 405 7.97 -4.24 13.99
C SER A 405 8.02 -3.35 12.75
N LYS A 406 7.33 -2.20 12.79
CA LYS A 406 7.37 -1.19 11.72
C LYS A 406 8.80 -0.70 11.47
N THR A 407 9.51 -0.30 12.52
CA THR A 407 10.88 0.22 12.42
C THR A 407 11.83 -0.83 11.83
N THR A 408 11.72 -2.08 12.26
CA THR A 408 12.53 -3.17 11.73
C THR A 408 12.23 -3.44 10.25
N LEU A 409 10.96 -3.43 9.83
CA LEU A 409 10.56 -3.58 8.42
C LEU A 409 11.12 -2.44 7.56
N GLU A 410 10.97 -1.19 7.98
CA GLU A 410 11.48 -0.02 7.26
C GLU A 410 13.01 -0.02 7.18
N THR A 411 13.68 -0.39 8.28
CA THR A 411 15.14 -0.53 8.32
C THR A 411 15.63 -1.63 7.37
N TYR A 412 14.86 -2.71 7.19
CA TYR A 412 15.22 -3.74 6.20
C TYR A 412 15.22 -3.20 4.76
N VAL A 413 14.26 -2.34 4.40
CA VAL A 413 14.26 -1.70 3.07
C VAL A 413 15.49 -0.81 2.91
N GLN A 414 15.84 -0.05 3.95
CA GLN A 414 17.07 0.77 3.95
C GLN A 414 18.33 -0.10 3.84
N PHE A 415 18.39 -1.22 4.55
CA PHE A 415 19.48 -2.20 4.44
C PHE A 415 19.60 -2.76 3.02
N LEU A 416 18.47 -3.10 2.38
CA LEU A 416 18.47 -3.53 0.98
C LEU A 416 18.97 -2.44 0.04
N GLN A 417 18.84 -1.15 0.36
CA GLN A 417 19.39 -0.06 -0.46
C GLN A 417 20.89 0.17 -0.26
N GLN A 418 21.47 -0.27 0.88
CA GLN A 418 22.87 -0.01 1.22
C GLN A 418 23.82 -0.92 0.41
N VAL A 419 24.83 -0.30 -0.20
CA VAL A 419 25.99 -1.03 -0.73
C VAL A 419 26.90 -1.29 0.46
N SER A 420 27.09 -2.56 0.87
CA SER A 420 28.01 -2.89 1.96
C SER A 420 29.43 -2.41 1.62
N GLU A 421 29.85 -1.28 2.19
CA GLU A 421 31.17 -0.66 2.03
C GLU A 421 32.09 -0.90 3.24
N LYS A 422 31.62 -1.58 4.28
CA LYS A 422 32.36 -1.73 5.55
C LYS A 422 32.99 -3.10 5.72
N SER A 423 33.94 -3.43 4.86
CA SER A 423 35.09 -4.25 5.26
C SER A 423 36.27 -3.99 4.33
N SER A 424 37.30 -3.39 4.89
CA SER A 424 38.47 -2.83 4.22
C SER A 424 39.41 -3.86 3.58
N SER A 425 38.93 -5.05 3.19
CA SER A 425 39.78 -6.08 2.58
C SER A 425 39.07 -7.21 1.80
N SER A 426 37.74 -7.21 1.63
CA SER A 426 37.09 -8.15 0.69
C SER A 426 36.25 -7.41 -0.34
N SER A 427 36.69 -7.47 -1.60
CA SER A 427 35.92 -7.08 -2.78
C SER A 427 34.44 -7.48 -2.62
N THR A 428 33.51 -6.57 -2.91
CA THR A 428 32.07 -6.85 -3.03
C THR A 428 31.88 -8.14 -3.82
N ILE A 429 31.53 -9.25 -3.15
CA ILE A 429 31.53 -10.59 -3.74
C ILE A 429 30.32 -10.70 -4.69
N VAL A 430 30.48 -10.22 -5.91
CA VAL A 430 29.54 -10.49 -7.01
C VAL A 430 29.99 -11.77 -7.73
N PRO A 431 29.07 -12.65 -8.18
CA PRO A 431 29.44 -13.89 -8.83
C PRO A 431 30.24 -13.64 -10.12
N ALA A 432 31.40 -14.29 -10.27
CA ALA A 432 32.27 -14.06 -11.43
C ALA A 432 31.57 -14.33 -12.79
N ASP A 433 30.60 -15.25 -12.78
CA ASP A 433 29.81 -15.70 -13.92
C ASP A 433 28.51 -14.91 -14.16
N ALA A 434 28.28 -13.83 -13.40
CA ALA A 434 27.05 -13.04 -13.49
C ALA A 434 25.75 -13.81 -13.20
N THR A 435 25.80 -14.93 -12.46
CA THR A 435 24.59 -15.65 -12.02
C THR A 435 23.79 -14.86 -10.97
N ILE A 436 22.70 -15.46 -10.48
CA ILE A 436 21.83 -14.86 -9.46
C ILE A 436 22.62 -14.62 -8.16
N HIS A 437 22.49 -13.42 -7.60
CA HIS A 437 23.15 -13.03 -6.36
C HIS A 437 22.39 -13.57 -5.15
N GLU A 438 23.10 -14.01 -4.10
CA GLU A 438 22.51 -14.57 -2.88
C GLU A 438 21.55 -13.60 -2.16
N LEU A 439 21.89 -12.31 -2.12
CA LEU A 439 20.97 -11.24 -1.68
C LEU A 439 19.57 -11.34 -2.31
N THR A 440 19.48 -11.66 -3.60
CA THR A 440 18.21 -11.84 -4.30
C THR A 440 17.42 -13.01 -3.75
N THR A 441 18.05 -14.16 -3.56
CA THR A 441 17.39 -15.35 -3.02
C THR A 441 16.98 -15.14 -1.56
N ASN A 442 17.85 -14.53 -0.74
CA ASN A 442 17.59 -14.30 0.68
C ASN A 442 16.47 -13.28 0.89
N ALA A 443 16.46 -12.21 0.08
CA ALA A 443 15.39 -11.22 0.15
C ALA A 443 14.03 -11.79 -0.28
N LEU A 444 13.96 -12.55 -1.37
CA LEU A 444 12.71 -13.14 -1.83
C LEU A 444 12.17 -14.18 -0.83
N MET A 445 13.02 -15.01 -0.23
CA MET A 445 12.61 -15.93 0.84
C MET A 445 12.07 -15.19 2.07
N TYR A 446 12.71 -14.08 2.46
CA TYR A 446 12.23 -13.25 3.56
C TYR A 446 10.86 -12.63 3.24
N LEU A 447 10.69 -12.04 2.05
CA LEU A 447 9.41 -11.47 1.62
C LEU A 447 8.30 -12.52 1.49
N GLU A 448 8.63 -13.74 1.05
CA GLU A 448 7.68 -14.86 0.99
C GLU A 448 7.19 -15.26 2.38
N ASN A 449 8.09 -15.34 3.38
CA ASN A 449 7.71 -15.66 4.75
C ASN A 449 6.79 -14.59 5.37
N LEU A 450 6.97 -13.31 5.02
CA LEU A 450 6.11 -12.23 5.50
C LEU A 450 4.65 -12.33 5.00
N LEU A 451 4.39 -13.05 3.90
CA LEU A 451 3.04 -13.16 3.33
C LEU A 451 2.03 -13.74 4.31
N GLU A 452 2.45 -14.64 5.21
CA GLU A 452 1.58 -15.21 6.22
C GLU A 452 1.02 -14.13 7.16
N PHE A 453 1.76 -13.04 7.38
CA PHE A 453 1.44 -11.97 8.33
C PHE A 453 0.98 -10.67 7.64
N ALA A 454 0.50 -10.74 6.39
CA ALA A 454 0.15 -9.57 5.60
C ALA A 454 -0.84 -8.60 6.28
N ASP A 455 -1.83 -9.14 7.01
CA ASP A 455 -2.83 -8.39 7.78
C ASP A 455 -2.21 -7.62 8.96
N ILE A 456 -1.35 -8.29 9.73
CA ILE A 456 -0.66 -7.70 10.89
C ILE A 456 0.38 -6.68 10.43
N ILE A 457 1.13 -6.99 9.37
CA ILE A 457 2.13 -6.08 8.80
C ILE A 457 1.43 -4.83 8.24
N GLY A 458 0.36 -4.99 7.48
CA GLY A 458 -0.44 -3.87 6.98
C GLY A 458 -0.89 -2.96 8.13
N THR A 459 -1.31 -3.55 9.25
CA THR A 459 -1.74 -2.82 10.45
C THR A 459 -0.60 -2.09 11.15
N ALA A 460 0.58 -2.72 11.25
CA ALA A 460 1.77 -2.09 11.80
C ALA A 460 2.23 -0.89 10.95
N LEU A 461 2.15 -1.01 9.61
CA LEU A 461 2.52 0.05 8.68
C LEU A 461 1.51 1.20 8.61
N SER A 462 0.22 0.95 8.86
CA SER A 462 -0.82 2.00 8.91
C SER A 462 -0.93 2.70 10.25
N PHE A 463 -0.36 2.14 11.31
CA PHE A 463 -0.58 2.60 12.68
C PHE A 463 -0.25 4.08 12.92
N THR A 464 0.81 4.61 12.31
CA THR A 464 1.21 6.02 12.48
C THR A 464 0.24 7.03 11.83
N GLU A 465 -0.57 6.59 10.85
CA GLU A 465 -1.53 7.44 10.15
C GLU A 465 -2.90 7.49 10.86
N ALA A 466 -3.14 6.60 11.83
CA ALA A 466 -4.43 6.44 12.51
C ALA A 466 -4.71 7.51 13.61
N GLY A 467 -3.80 8.46 13.81
CA GLY A 467 -3.96 9.60 14.73
C GLY A 467 -3.86 9.25 16.23
N PRO A 468 -3.99 10.25 17.12
CA PRO A 468 -3.78 10.07 18.57
C PRO A 468 -4.81 9.15 19.24
N GLN A 469 -6.03 9.03 18.71
CA GLN A 469 -7.03 8.11 19.29
C GLN A 469 -6.67 6.63 19.12
N ALA A 470 -5.94 6.25 18.06
CA ALA A 470 -5.44 4.89 17.88
C ALA A 470 -4.27 4.56 18.84
N THR A 471 -3.49 5.56 19.25
CA THR A 471 -2.39 5.38 20.21
C THR A 471 -2.86 5.08 21.62
N ASN A 472 -4.03 5.59 22.01
CA ASN A 472 -4.60 5.33 23.33
C ASN A 472 -5.38 4.00 23.40
N ASN A 473 -5.85 3.48 22.26
CA ASN A 473 -6.66 2.26 22.17
C ASN A 473 -6.06 1.22 21.19
N THR A 474 -4.76 0.98 21.32
CA THR A 474 -3.99 0.18 20.36
C THR A 474 -4.48 -1.28 20.27
N LEU A 475 -4.92 -1.89 21.37
CA LEU A 475 -5.54 -3.23 21.36
C LEU A 475 -6.81 -3.29 20.53
N LYS A 476 -7.68 -2.28 20.65
CA LYS A 476 -8.92 -2.19 19.88
C LYS A 476 -8.66 -1.94 18.41
N TYR A 477 -7.59 -1.19 18.09
CA TYR A 477 -7.13 -1.01 16.72
C TYR A 477 -6.66 -2.34 16.12
N LEU A 478 -5.83 -3.09 16.85
CA LEU A 478 -5.31 -4.39 16.43
C LEU A 478 -6.38 -5.47 16.31
N GLY A 479 -7.44 -5.42 17.13
CA GLY A 479 -8.60 -6.32 17.03
C GLY A 479 -9.53 -6.06 15.84
N ASN A 480 -9.45 -4.86 15.25
CA ASN A 480 -10.27 -4.46 14.10
C ASN A 480 -9.57 -4.66 12.74
N THR A 481 -8.41 -5.34 12.71
CA THR A 481 -7.65 -5.76 11.52
C THR A 481 -8.54 -6.33 10.41
N GLY A 482 -9.60 -7.06 10.76
CA GLY A 482 -10.51 -7.68 9.78
C GLY A 482 -11.47 -6.75 9.02
N ARG A 483 -11.63 -5.48 9.40
CA ARG A 483 -12.66 -4.61 8.78
C ARG A 483 -12.23 -3.94 7.48
N ASN A 484 -10.93 -3.72 7.27
CA ASN A 484 -10.38 -2.99 6.11
C ASN A 484 -9.27 -3.78 5.39
N LEU A 485 -9.54 -5.06 5.08
CA LEU A 485 -8.55 -5.97 4.50
C LEU A 485 -7.89 -5.39 3.23
N SER A 486 -8.66 -4.75 2.34
CA SER A 486 -8.13 -4.16 1.10
C SER A 486 -7.13 -3.03 1.35
N TYR A 487 -7.37 -2.18 2.35
CA TYR A 487 -6.43 -1.11 2.71
C TYR A 487 -5.15 -1.68 3.32
N LEU A 488 -5.25 -2.71 4.17
CA LEU A 488 -4.08 -3.37 4.76
C LEU A 488 -3.25 -4.11 3.70
N GLU A 489 -3.90 -4.80 2.76
CA GLU A 489 -3.27 -5.41 1.59
C GLU A 489 -2.51 -4.37 0.75
N HIS A 490 -3.12 -3.21 0.51
CA HIS A 490 -2.49 -2.10 -0.20
C HIS A 490 -1.23 -1.59 0.53
N ARG A 491 -1.28 -1.44 1.86
CA ARG A 491 -0.11 -1.00 2.67
C ARG A 491 1.02 -2.02 2.65
N PHE A 492 0.70 -3.30 2.76
CA PHE A 492 1.69 -4.36 2.61
C PHE A 492 2.25 -4.43 1.18
N GLY A 493 1.42 -4.22 0.16
CA GLY A 493 1.82 -4.10 -1.24
C GLY A 493 2.85 -2.98 -1.46
N ASN A 494 2.65 -1.80 -0.87
CA ASN A 494 3.62 -0.69 -0.91
C ASN A 494 4.97 -1.09 -0.30
N TYR A 495 4.96 -1.80 0.83
CA TYR A 495 6.19 -2.31 1.44
C TYR A 495 6.92 -3.30 0.54
N LEU A 496 6.21 -4.29 -0.02
CA LEU A 496 6.79 -5.28 -0.93
C LEU A 496 7.39 -4.62 -2.17
N PHE A 497 6.69 -3.65 -2.76
CA PHE A 497 7.18 -2.89 -3.91
C PHE A 497 8.47 -2.14 -3.56
N GLY A 498 8.49 -1.43 -2.42
CA GLY A 498 9.66 -0.70 -1.94
C GLY A 498 10.87 -1.60 -1.68
N ALA A 499 10.66 -2.77 -1.08
CA ALA A 499 11.71 -3.76 -0.83
C ALA A 499 12.28 -4.34 -2.14
N LEU A 500 11.42 -4.72 -3.09
CA LEU A 500 11.84 -5.24 -4.40
C LEU A 500 12.58 -4.19 -5.23
N PHE A 501 12.11 -2.94 -5.20
CA PHE A 501 12.77 -1.83 -5.88
C PHE A 501 14.14 -1.51 -5.25
N ALA A 502 14.23 -1.52 -3.92
CA ALA A 502 15.49 -1.35 -3.19
C ALA A 502 16.51 -2.43 -3.56
N LEU A 503 16.07 -3.69 -3.60
CA LEU A 503 16.88 -4.83 -4.04
C LEU A 503 17.38 -4.64 -5.48
N MET A 504 16.50 -4.30 -6.43
CA MET A 504 16.89 -4.08 -7.82
C MET A 504 17.90 -2.94 -7.98
N THR A 505 17.69 -1.83 -7.30
CA THR A 505 18.62 -0.68 -7.29
C THR A 505 19.99 -1.08 -6.72
N ASN A 506 20.02 -1.89 -5.66
CA ASN A 506 21.27 -2.40 -5.09
C ASN A 506 22.02 -3.31 -6.06
N LEU A 507 21.31 -4.23 -6.71
CA LEU A 507 21.87 -5.13 -7.70
C LEU A 507 22.42 -4.37 -8.91
N GLU A 508 21.76 -3.29 -9.33
CA GLU A 508 22.29 -2.40 -10.36
C GLU A 508 23.62 -1.76 -9.94
N ARG A 509 23.72 -1.18 -8.74
CA ARG A 509 24.99 -0.63 -8.23
C ARG A 509 26.08 -1.70 -8.10
N LYS A 510 25.74 -2.88 -7.56
CA LYS A 510 26.67 -4.02 -7.46
C LYS A 510 27.17 -4.50 -8.83
N SER A 511 26.35 -4.34 -9.88
CA SER A 511 26.77 -4.72 -11.22
C SER A 511 27.94 -3.85 -11.73
N GLU A 512 28.14 -2.63 -11.21
CA GLU A 512 29.23 -1.74 -11.62
C GLU A 512 30.63 -2.33 -11.37
N VAL A 513 30.74 -3.34 -10.50
CA VAL A 513 31.98 -4.09 -10.24
C VAL A 513 32.51 -4.80 -11.50
N TYR A 514 31.65 -5.18 -12.45
CA TYR A 514 32.11 -5.79 -13.69
C TYR A 514 32.57 -4.72 -14.69
N SER A 515 33.81 -4.83 -15.16
CA SER A 515 34.34 -3.97 -16.23
C SER A 515 33.56 -4.12 -17.54
N GLU A 516 33.18 -5.36 -17.87
CA GLU A 516 32.52 -5.71 -19.12
C GLU A 516 31.03 -5.37 -19.10
N GLU A 517 30.58 -4.53 -20.02
CA GLU A 517 29.19 -4.06 -20.10
C GLU A 517 28.19 -5.20 -20.33
N ILE A 518 28.53 -6.18 -21.18
CA ILE A 518 27.70 -7.37 -21.41
C ILE A 518 27.49 -8.14 -20.10
N ARG A 519 28.54 -8.31 -19.29
CA ARG A 519 28.47 -9.05 -18.03
C ARG A 519 27.58 -8.32 -17.01
N ARG A 520 27.66 -6.98 -16.95
CA ARG A 520 26.77 -6.15 -16.13
C ARG A 520 25.31 -6.39 -16.47
N MET A 521 24.98 -6.35 -17.77
CA MET A 521 23.60 -6.53 -18.22
C MET A 521 23.08 -7.94 -17.93
N ILE A 522 23.88 -8.98 -18.17
CA ILE A 522 23.48 -10.36 -17.87
C ILE A 522 23.21 -10.55 -16.38
N PHE A 523 24.07 -10.02 -15.51
CA PHE A 523 23.86 -10.07 -14.06
C PHE A 523 22.52 -9.44 -13.66
N GLN A 524 22.24 -8.24 -14.17
CA GLN A 524 20.98 -7.55 -13.90
C GLN A 524 19.77 -8.37 -14.41
N MET A 525 19.82 -8.83 -15.67
CA MET A 525 18.73 -9.62 -16.27
C MET A 525 18.46 -10.92 -15.52
N ASN A 526 19.50 -11.64 -15.09
CA ASN A 526 19.36 -12.88 -14.33
C ASN A 526 18.63 -12.67 -13.01
N ASN A 527 19.01 -11.63 -12.26
CA ASN A 527 18.38 -11.34 -10.97
C ASN A 527 16.95 -10.81 -11.15
N ILE A 528 16.69 -9.93 -12.12
CA ILE A 528 15.33 -9.42 -12.40
C ILE A 528 14.40 -10.54 -12.87
N GLN A 529 14.87 -11.42 -13.75
CA GLN A 529 14.10 -12.58 -14.21
C GLN A 529 13.76 -13.52 -13.05
N TYR A 530 14.71 -13.74 -12.13
CA TYR A 530 14.47 -14.54 -10.93
C TYR A 530 13.42 -13.89 -10.00
N ILE A 531 13.52 -12.58 -9.79
CA ILE A 531 12.52 -11.79 -9.03
C ILE A 531 11.14 -11.93 -9.65
N LEU A 532 11.00 -11.69 -10.96
CA LEU A 532 9.72 -11.81 -11.68
C LEU A 532 9.14 -13.21 -11.55
N LYS A 533 9.93 -14.26 -11.76
CA LYS A 533 9.46 -15.65 -11.57
C LYS A 533 9.04 -15.94 -10.15
N SER A 534 9.75 -15.42 -9.16
CA SER A 534 9.38 -15.57 -7.75
C SER A 534 8.07 -14.84 -7.43
N ILE A 535 7.85 -13.65 -7.99
CA ILE A 535 6.59 -12.89 -7.82
C ILE A 535 5.39 -13.70 -8.35
N TYR A 536 5.53 -14.34 -9.52
CA TYR A 536 4.47 -15.16 -10.12
C TYR A 536 4.28 -16.52 -9.45
N LYS A 537 5.37 -17.14 -8.95
CA LYS A 537 5.31 -18.43 -8.25
C LYS A 537 4.69 -18.30 -6.85
N THR A 538 4.87 -17.15 -6.22
CA THR A 538 4.36 -16.85 -4.88
C THR A 538 3.07 -16.01 -4.95
N ASN A 539 2.46 -15.74 -3.79
CA ASN A 539 1.31 -14.84 -3.69
C ASN A 539 1.69 -13.35 -3.63
N ILE A 540 2.98 -12.99 -3.84
CA ILE A 540 3.44 -11.59 -3.85
C ILE A 540 2.69 -10.77 -4.92
N HIS A 541 2.42 -11.37 -6.10
CA HIS A 541 1.74 -10.69 -7.20
C HIS A 541 0.39 -10.05 -6.79
N ARG A 542 -0.38 -10.73 -5.94
CA ARG A 542 -1.69 -10.23 -5.44
C ARG A 542 -1.53 -8.90 -4.71
N TYR A 543 -0.57 -8.82 -3.79
CA TYR A 543 -0.35 -7.63 -2.97
C TYR A 543 0.24 -6.49 -3.79
N LEU A 544 1.12 -6.76 -4.75
CA LEU A 544 1.63 -5.74 -5.67
C LEU A 544 0.52 -5.13 -6.53
N LEU A 545 -0.39 -5.95 -7.07
CA LEU A 545 -1.53 -5.47 -7.86
C LEU A 545 -2.58 -4.72 -7.05
N SER A 546 -2.67 -4.97 -5.74
CA SER A 546 -3.52 -4.19 -4.83
C SER A 546 -3.00 -2.77 -4.62
N GLN A 547 -1.69 -2.57 -4.81
CA GLN A 547 -1.02 -1.29 -4.68
C GLN A 547 -1.07 -0.50 -5.99
N ASP A 548 -0.64 -1.13 -7.08
CA ASP A 548 -0.59 -0.55 -8.41
C ASP A 548 -0.81 -1.67 -9.45
N ARG A 549 -1.81 -1.49 -10.33
CA ARG A 549 -2.14 -2.45 -11.38
C ARG A 549 -0.99 -2.65 -12.37
N GLU A 550 -0.07 -1.70 -12.47
CA GLU A 550 1.08 -1.72 -13.35
C GLU A 550 2.39 -2.11 -12.64
N ALA A 551 2.37 -2.43 -11.34
CA ALA A 551 3.58 -2.74 -10.56
C ALA A 551 4.46 -3.82 -11.21
N ILE A 552 3.85 -4.91 -11.71
CA ILE A 552 4.57 -6.01 -12.37
C ILE A 552 5.05 -5.61 -13.78
N ALA A 553 4.27 -4.79 -14.48
CA ALA A 553 4.64 -4.26 -15.79
C ALA A 553 5.89 -3.38 -15.71
N LYS A 554 6.06 -2.61 -14.62
CA LYS A 554 7.26 -1.81 -14.35
C LYS A 554 8.53 -2.68 -14.27
N PHE A 555 8.49 -3.78 -13.51
CA PHE A 555 9.63 -4.71 -13.44
C PHE A 555 9.92 -5.42 -14.77
N THR A 556 8.87 -5.76 -15.52
CA THR A 556 8.99 -6.39 -16.84
C THR A 556 9.61 -5.43 -17.86
N CYS A 557 9.23 -4.15 -17.84
CA CYS A 557 9.81 -3.11 -18.69
C CYS A 557 11.32 -2.98 -18.49
N VAL A 558 11.77 -2.93 -17.22
CA VAL A 558 13.20 -2.85 -16.91
C VAL A 558 13.94 -4.06 -17.49
N LEU A 559 13.38 -5.27 -17.41
CA LEU A 559 13.98 -6.45 -18.02
C LEU A 559 14.11 -6.32 -19.54
N ASP A 560 13.06 -5.87 -20.23
CA ASP A 560 13.04 -5.75 -21.68
C ASP A 560 13.98 -4.64 -22.21
N GLU A 561 14.15 -3.55 -21.47
CA GLU A 561 15.17 -2.53 -21.74
C GLU A 561 16.59 -3.11 -21.68
N ARG A 562 16.90 -3.93 -20.67
CA ARG A 562 18.22 -4.55 -20.54
C ARG A 562 18.47 -5.56 -21.66
N LYS A 563 17.46 -6.31 -22.11
CA LYS A 563 17.54 -7.17 -23.31
C LYS A 563 17.88 -6.38 -24.57
N ALA A 564 17.21 -5.24 -24.77
CA ALA A 564 17.47 -4.36 -25.91
C ALA A 564 18.87 -3.74 -25.86
N PHE A 565 19.33 -3.31 -24.69
CA PHE A 565 20.68 -2.76 -24.49
C PHE A 565 21.76 -3.81 -24.74
N TYR A 566 21.60 -5.03 -24.20
CA TYR A 566 22.49 -6.16 -24.46
C TYR A 566 22.68 -6.44 -25.95
N SER A 567 21.60 -6.40 -26.73
CA SER A 567 21.64 -6.61 -28.19
C SER A 567 22.49 -5.54 -28.90
N ARG A 568 22.41 -4.27 -28.44
CA ARG A 568 23.23 -3.17 -28.97
C ARG A 568 24.71 -3.31 -28.60
N CYS A 569 25.03 -3.70 -27.37
CA CYS A 569 26.40 -3.95 -26.94
C CYS A 569 27.04 -5.07 -27.77
N CYS A 570 26.31 -6.17 -28.02
CA CYS A 570 26.79 -7.25 -28.87
C CYS A 570 27.10 -6.77 -30.29
N ALA A 571 26.21 -5.94 -30.88
CA ALA A 571 26.45 -5.35 -32.20
C ALA A 571 27.68 -4.42 -32.24
N SER A 572 27.92 -3.66 -31.16
CA SER A 572 29.09 -2.79 -31.00
C SER A 572 30.40 -3.59 -30.94
N VAL A 573 30.45 -4.64 -30.11
CA VAL A 573 31.62 -5.53 -29.97
C VAL A 573 31.95 -6.25 -31.28
N LEU A 574 30.94 -6.58 -32.09
CA LEU A 574 31.11 -7.18 -33.41
C LEU A 574 31.55 -6.17 -34.49
N HIS A 575 31.77 -4.89 -34.13
CA HIS A 575 32.10 -3.80 -35.05
C HIS A 575 31.08 -3.66 -36.20
N LEU A 576 29.80 -3.94 -35.91
CA LEU A 576 28.70 -3.80 -36.88
C LEU A 576 28.15 -2.36 -36.93
N GLN A 577 28.69 -1.44 -36.13
CA GLN A 577 28.39 0.00 -36.17
C GLN A 577 29.29 0.74 -37.19
N PRO A 578 28.79 1.75 -37.93
CA PRO A 578 29.65 2.52 -38.83
C PRO A 578 30.60 3.45 -38.07
N PHE A 579 31.87 3.43 -38.49
CA PHE A 579 33.00 4.13 -37.89
C PHE A 579 32.81 5.65 -37.70
N PRO A 580 33.26 6.24 -36.57
CA PRO A 580 33.34 7.68 -36.39
C PRO A 580 34.53 8.35 -37.15
N GLU A 581 34.16 9.39 -37.89
CA GLU A 581 34.84 10.67 -38.19
C GLU A 581 36.23 10.79 -38.85
N ASN A 582 37.20 9.88 -38.76
CA ASN A 582 38.57 10.21 -39.24
C ASN A 582 39.00 9.68 -40.62
N CYS A 583 38.11 9.66 -41.62
CA CYS A 583 38.51 9.37 -43.01
C CYS A 583 37.95 10.42 -43.96
N GLY A 584 38.86 11.17 -44.58
CA GLY A 584 38.58 12.18 -45.60
C GLY A 584 37.60 11.72 -46.67
N THR A 585 36.86 12.69 -47.19
CA THR A 585 35.54 12.64 -47.82
C THR A 585 35.37 11.79 -49.08
N ASN A 586 36.35 10.99 -49.52
CA ASN A 586 36.29 10.28 -50.82
C ASN A 586 36.73 8.81 -50.85
N SER A 587 36.94 8.13 -49.71
CA SER A 587 37.46 6.75 -49.81
C SER A 587 36.38 5.70 -50.14
N MET A 588 36.54 4.99 -51.27
CA MET A 588 35.82 3.76 -51.65
C MET A 588 35.73 2.72 -50.52
N ARG A 589 36.64 2.82 -49.54
CA ARG A 589 36.66 2.11 -48.25
C ARG A 589 35.31 2.11 -47.50
N ARG A 590 34.61 3.26 -47.43
CA ARG A 590 33.29 3.38 -46.76
C ARG A 590 32.17 2.64 -47.51
N ARG A 591 32.19 2.69 -48.85
CA ARG A 591 31.17 2.07 -49.70
C ARG A 591 31.18 0.54 -49.60
N ARG A 592 32.37 -0.07 -49.57
CA ARG A 592 32.50 -1.54 -49.52
C ARG A 592 32.49 -2.13 -48.09
N ALA A 593 32.79 -1.35 -47.05
CA ALA A 593 32.54 -1.75 -45.66
C ALA A 593 31.05 -1.99 -45.37
N SER A 594 30.20 -1.10 -45.90
CA SER A 594 28.74 -1.24 -45.90
C SER A 594 28.25 -2.48 -46.68
N GLN A 595 28.92 -2.84 -47.77
CA GLN A 595 28.62 -4.06 -48.54
C GLN A 595 29.10 -5.33 -47.83
N PHE A 596 30.24 -5.28 -47.15
CA PHE A 596 30.78 -6.39 -46.37
C PHE A 596 29.89 -6.77 -45.18
N GLY A 597 29.35 -5.79 -44.44
CA GLY A 597 28.32 -6.04 -43.43
C GLY A 597 27.05 -6.67 -44.01
N SER A 598 26.67 -6.27 -45.23
CA SER A 598 25.55 -6.86 -45.99
C SER A 598 25.81 -8.32 -46.38
N ALA A 599 27.01 -8.63 -46.84
CA ALA A 599 27.41 -9.98 -47.26
C ALA A 599 27.54 -10.92 -46.06
N LEU A 600 28.04 -10.43 -44.93
CA LEU A 600 28.19 -11.21 -43.71
C LEU A 600 26.85 -11.65 -43.12
N VAL A 601 25.85 -10.76 -43.13
CA VAL A 601 24.47 -11.05 -42.76
C VAL A 601 23.87 -12.16 -43.63
N SER A 602 24.18 -12.16 -44.94
CA SER A 602 23.71 -13.19 -45.86
C SER A 602 24.35 -14.57 -45.60
N VAL A 603 25.62 -14.60 -45.17
CA VAL A 603 26.36 -15.83 -44.86
C VAL A 603 25.95 -16.44 -43.51
N LEU A 604 25.55 -15.61 -42.55
CA LEU A 604 25.12 -16.06 -41.21
C LEU A 604 23.64 -16.51 -41.15
N SER A 605 22.91 -16.45 -42.26
CA SER A 605 21.50 -16.88 -42.39
C SER A 605 21.36 -18.07 -43.35
N PRO A 606 21.42 -19.34 -42.88
CA PRO A 606 21.42 -20.51 -43.77
C PRO A 606 20.11 -20.70 -44.57
N ASN A 607 19.03 -20.01 -44.19
CA ASN A 607 17.71 -20.17 -44.83
C ASN A 607 17.53 -19.39 -46.14
N LEU A 608 18.53 -18.62 -46.59
CA LEU A 608 18.47 -17.90 -47.88
C LEU A 608 19.01 -18.71 -49.07
N ASN A 609 19.61 -19.88 -48.86
CA ASN A 609 20.13 -20.71 -49.94
C ASN A 609 19.17 -21.83 -50.40
N ALA A 610 17.99 -21.96 -49.81
CA ALA A 610 17.08 -23.07 -50.08
C ALA A 610 15.94 -22.79 -51.08
N SER A 611 15.78 -21.55 -51.59
CA SER A 611 14.62 -21.18 -52.42
C SER A 611 14.92 -20.80 -53.88
N HIS A 612 16.16 -20.93 -54.36
CA HIS A 612 16.51 -20.54 -55.75
C HIS A 612 16.95 -21.67 -56.69
N HIS A 613 16.56 -22.92 -56.43
CA HIS A 613 16.66 -23.99 -57.44
C HIS A 613 15.42 -24.89 -57.42
N LYS A 614 14.37 -24.47 -58.13
CA LYS A 614 13.38 -25.34 -58.78
C LYS A 614 12.44 -24.48 -59.61
N HIS A 615 12.73 -24.39 -60.90
CA HIS A 615 11.81 -24.28 -62.04
C HIS A 615 12.53 -23.57 -63.22
N LEU A 616 13.18 -24.38 -64.05
CA LEU A 616 13.41 -24.06 -65.46
C LEU A 616 12.64 -25.12 -66.26
N PRO A 617 11.74 -24.74 -67.18
CA PRO A 617 11.26 -25.66 -68.19
C PRO A 617 12.34 -25.85 -69.25
N SER A 618 12.56 -27.10 -69.62
CA SER A 618 13.33 -27.54 -70.77
C SER A 618 12.78 -26.98 -72.08
N GLY A 619 13.60 -26.29 -72.86
CA GLY A 619 13.30 -25.83 -74.21
C GLY A 619 14.58 -25.42 -74.94
N ASN A 620 14.75 -25.94 -76.16
CA ASN A 620 16.00 -26.01 -76.92
C ASN A 620 16.49 -24.69 -77.54
N SER A 621 17.81 -24.70 -77.78
CA SER A 621 18.55 -24.24 -78.97
C SER A 621 18.49 -22.76 -79.40
N GLU A 622 19.69 -22.16 -79.35
CA GLU A 622 20.26 -21.35 -80.43
C GLU A 622 19.47 -20.12 -80.89
N GLN A 623 19.46 -19.06 -80.08
CA GLN A 623 19.33 -17.67 -80.56
C GLN A 623 19.54 -16.67 -79.43
N SER A 624 20.80 -16.41 -79.07
CA SER A 624 21.25 -15.20 -78.35
C SER A 624 22.77 -15.25 -78.15
N LYS A 625 23.49 -15.41 -79.27
CA LYS A 625 24.85 -14.90 -79.39
C LYS A 625 24.71 -13.50 -80.00
N GLU A 626 25.41 -12.55 -79.39
CA GLU A 626 25.50 -11.11 -79.69
C GLU A 626 24.71 -10.21 -78.73
N ILE A 627 25.44 -9.22 -78.20
CA ILE A 627 25.09 -8.23 -77.17
C ILE A 627 25.25 -8.73 -75.72
N LEU A 628 26.50 -9.00 -75.33
CA LEU A 628 26.99 -8.72 -73.97
C LEU A 628 28.38 -8.11 -74.12
N ASP A 629 28.40 -6.83 -74.50
CA ASP A 629 29.58 -5.99 -74.44
C ASP A 629 30.05 -5.84 -72.99
N GLU A 630 31.36 -5.77 -72.86
CA GLU A 630 32.16 -5.55 -71.66
C GLU A 630 31.58 -4.46 -70.73
N GLN A 631 30.92 -4.88 -69.64
CA GLN A 631 30.77 -4.02 -68.46
C GLN A 631 31.93 -4.28 -67.50
N GLN A 632 32.90 -3.36 -67.56
CA GLN A 632 33.99 -3.09 -66.63
C GLN A 632 33.86 -3.72 -65.23
N LEU A 633 34.43 -4.91 -65.03
CA LEU A 633 34.89 -5.37 -63.72
C LEU A 633 36.12 -4.54 -63.33
N THR A 634 35.89 -3.45 -62.59
CA THR A 634 36.96 -2.65 -62.00
C THR A 634 37.84 -3.52 -61.09
N LYS A 635 39.13 -3.68 -61.44
CA LYS A 635 40.13 -4.38 -60.61
C LYS A 635 40.14 -3.78 -59.20
N ILE A 636 39.93 -4.63 -58.18
CA ILE A 636 40.06 -4.25 -56.76
C ILE A 636 41.49 -3.79 -56.51
N ASP A 637 41.68 -2.54 -56.09
CA ASP A 637 43.01 -1.98 -55.80
C ASP A 637 43.62 -2.63 -54.54
N ASN A 638 44.95 -2.71 -54.44
CA ASN A 638 45.66 -3.28 -53.30
C ASN A 638 45.30 -2.58 -51.97
N LYS A 639 44.97 -1.29 -52.04
CA LYS A 639 44.46 -0.51 -50.90
C LYS A 639 43.05 -0.95 -50.46
N GLU A 640 42.21 -1.41 -51.38
CA GLU A 640 40.88 -1.96 -51.05
C GLU A 640 40.97 -3.36 -50.45
N LYS A 641 41.85 -4.21 -51.01
CA LYS A 641 42.10 -5.55 -50.47
C LYS A 641 42.61 -5.49 -49.03
N SER A 642 43.49 -4.54 -48.71
CA SER A 642 43.95 -4.34 -47.33
C SER A 642 42.81 -3.89 -46.41
N SER A 643 41.90 -3.05 -46.90
CA SER A 643 40.73 -2.54 -46.16
C SER A 643 39.72 -3.63 -45.80
N LEU A 644 39.38 -4.49 -46.75
CA LEU A 644 38.50 -5.64 -46.52
C LEU A 644 39.15 -6.64 -45.55
N LYS A 645 40.47 -6.83 -45.66
CA LYS A 645 41.22 -7.64 -44.71
C LYS A 645 41.16 -7.06 -43.29
N THR A 646 41.27 -5.73 -43.13
CA THR A 646 41.11 -5.07 -41.84
C THR A 646 39.70 -5.27 -41.28
N LEU A 647 38.65 -5.05 -42.06
CA LEU A 647 37.26 -5.26 -41.60
C LEU A 647 36.98 -6.72 -41.19
N TRP A 648 37.50 -7.68 -41.96
CA TRP A 648 37.39 -9.11 -41.62
C TRP A 648 38.20 -9.45 -40.36
N GLN A 649 39.36 -8.81 -40.16
CA GLN A 649 40.13 -8.94 -38.92
C GLN A 649 39.39 -8.34 -37.72
N ASP A 650 38.82 -7.14 -37.86
CA ASP A 650 38.06 -6.45 -36.80
C ASP A 650 36.84 -7.28 -36.38
N LEU A 651 36.08 -7.80 -37.34
CA LEU A 651 34.96 -8.69 -37.06
C LEU A 651 35.40 -9.98 -36.34
N ASN A 652 36.45 -10.65 -36.81
CA ASN A 652 36.93 -11.87 -36.15
C ASN A 652 37.44 -11.58 -34.75
N ASN A 653 38.12 -10.46 -34.55
CA ASN A 653 38.56 -10.00 -33.24
C ASN A 653 37.36 -9.72 -32.34
N GLY A 654 36.33 -9.05 -32.86
CA GLY A 654 35.06 -8.80 -32.19
C GLY A 654 34.33 -10.10 -31.81
N LEU A 655 34.23 -11.06 -32.73
CA LEU A 655 33.59 -12.35 -32.49
C LEU A 655 34.37 -13.19 -31.47
N ASN A 656 35.70 -13.21 -31.55
CA ASN A 656 36.56 -13.87 -30.57
C ASN A 656 36.43 -13.21 -29.18
N SER A 657 36.35 -11.88 -29.13
CA SER A 657 36.12 -11.13 -27.90
C SER A 657 34.75 -11.47 -27.29
N LEU A 658 33.69 -11.41 -28.11
CA LEU A 658 32.33 -11.72 -27.71
C LEU A 658 32.22 -13.16 -27.18
N THR A 659 32.84 -14.13 -27.87
CA THR A 659 32.87 -15.54 -27.45
C THR A 659 33.61 -15.71 -26.13
N LYS A 660 34.76 -15.05 -25.94
CA LYS A 660 35.49 -15.07 -24.66
C LYS A 660 34.66 -14.48 -23.53
N GLN A 661 33.95 -13.37 -23.77
CA GLN A 661 33.06 -12.77 -22.78
C GLN A 661 31.87 -13.68 -22.47
N HIS A 662 31.27 -14.31 -23.49
CA HIS A 662 30.11 -15.20 -23.34
C HIS A 662 30.44 -16.54 -22.68
N ASN A 663 31.69 -17.00 -22.77
CA ASN A 663 32.15 -18.19 -22.04
C ASN A 663 32.28 -17.96 -20.52
N LEU A 664 32.31 -16.70 -20.09
CA LEU A 664 32.45 -16.31 -18.69
C LEU A 664 31.12 -15.90 -18.05
N ILE A 665 29.98 -16.08 -18.73
CA ILE A 665 28.66 -15.74 -18.21
C ILE A 665 27.77 -16.97 -18.08
N SER A 666 26.86 -16.94 -17.12
CA SER A 666 25.83 -17.93 -16.89
C SER A 666 24.46 -17.29 -17.01
N ILE A 667 23.53 -17.93 -17.71
CA ILE A 667 22.12 -17.50 -17.81
C ILE A 667 21.25 -18.68 -17.38
N PRO A 668 20.94 -18.83 -16.08
CA PRO A 668 20.28 -20.03 -15.55
C PRO A 668 18.87 -20.21 -16.10
N ASP A 669 18.15 -19.12 -16.36
CA ASP A 669 16.77 -19.16 -16.85
C ASP A 669 16.70 -19.49 -18.36
N ARG A 670 15.94 -20.54 -18.70
CA ARG A 670 15.82 -21.04 -20.08
C ARG A 670 15.05 -20.06 -20.98
N GLU A 671 14.02 -19.41 -20.47
CA GLU A 671 13.20 -18.47 -21.27
C GLU A 671 13.98 -17.21 -21.61
N LEU A 672 14.67 -16.64 -20.62
CA LEU A 672 15.58 -15.51 -20.85
C LEU A 672 16.67 -15.88 -21.86
N ARG A 673 17.31 -17.05 -21.70
CA ARG A 673 18.33 -17.54 -22.64
C ARG A 673 17.79 -17.66 -24.07
N ASN A 674 16.64 -18.32 -24.24
CA ASN A 674 16.01 -18.49 -25.55
C ASN A 674 15.61 -17.13 -26.16
N SER A 675 15.12 -16.19 -25.34
CA SER A 675 14.76 -14.84 -25.78
C SER A 675 15.97 -14.06 -26.29
N LEU A 676 17.09 -14.09 -25.56
CA LEU A 676 18.33 -13.43 -25.95
C LEU A 676 18.93 -14.10 -27.19
N GLU A 677 18.91 -15.43 -27.24
CA GLU A 677 19.35 -16.19 -28.41
C GLU A 677 18.50 -15.86 -29.64
N HIS A 678 17.18 -15.76 -29.48
CA HIS A 678 16.28 -15.34 -30.55
C HIS A 678 16.58 -13.90 -31.01
N GLN A 679 16.85 -12.96 -30.09
CA GLN A 679 17.22 -11.59 -30.43
C GLN A 679 18.57 -11.51 -31.15
N LEU A 680 19.56 -12.30 -30.77
CA LEU A 680 20.85 -12.37 -31.45
C LEU A 680 20.75 -13.04 -32.82
N ARG A 681 19.99 -14.13 -32.93
CA ARG A 681 19.70 -14.82 -34.21
C ARG A 681 18.87 -13.94 -35.15
N ASN A 682 17.98 -13.14 -34.58
CA ASN A 682 17.16 -12.16 -35.26
C ASN A 682 17.67 -10.73 -35.00
N LEU A 683 18.98 -10.51 -35.07
CA LEU A 683 19.57 -9.20 -35.39
C LEU A 683 19.19 -8.79 -36.84
N LYS A 684 17.91 -8.98 -37.20
CA LYS A 684 17.28 -8.49 -38.41
C LYS A 684 16.96 -7.02 -38.16
N TYR A 685 17.60 -6.19 -38.97
CA TYR A 685 17.03 -5.02 -39.62
C TYR A 685 15.61 -4.66 -39.15
N MET A 686 15.50 -3.70 -38.23
CA MET A 686 14.22 -3.07 -37.94
C MET A 686 13.92 -2.06 -39.05
N ASP A 687 13.05 -2.44 -39.99
CA ASP A 687 12.38 -1.47 -40.86
C ASP A 687 11.24 -0.84 -40.06
N ILE A 688 11.43 0.41 -39.64
CA ILE A 688 10.46 1.15 -38.84
C ILE A 688 9.12 1.35 -39.58
N LEU A 689 9.13 1.37 -40.93
CA LEU A 689 7.90 1.47 -41.71
C LEU A 689 7.17 0.13 -41.81
N ALA A 690 7.87 -1.00 -41.67
CA ALA A 690 7.24 -2.31 -41.58
C ALA A 690 6.33 -2.45 -40.34
N LEU A 691 6.58 -1.67 -39.27
CA LEU A 691 5.68 -1.61 -38.11
C LEU A 691 4.33 -0.97 -38.43
N TYR A 692 4.27 -0.09 -39.45
CA TYR A 692 3.06 0.65 -39.83
C TYR A 692 2.38 0.06 -41.07
N LYS A 693 3.06 -0.83 -41.79
CA LYS A 693 2.54 -1.45 -43.00
C LYS A 693 1.49 -2.49 -42.62
N LYS A 694 0.26 -2.31 -43.12
CA LYS A 694 -0.76 -3.37 -43.09
C LYS A 694 -0.52 -4.36 -44.23
N ASP A 695 -0.93 -5.62 -44.04
CA ASP A 695 -0.66 -6.73 -44.98
C ASP A 695 -1.41 -6.64 -46.32
N ASP A 696 -2.32 -5.67 -46.47
CA ASP A 696 -3.21 -5.54 -47.63
C ASP A 696 -2.57 -4.83 -48.83
N LEU A 697 -1.56 -3.99 -48.61
CA LEU A 697 -0.85 -3.26 -49.66
C LEU A 697 0.68 -3.37 -49.51
N PRO A 698 1.44 -3.30 -50.61
CA PRO A 698 2.88 -3.48 -50.55
C PRO A 698 3.65 -2.23 -50.05
N PHE A 699 2.97 -1.12 -49.77
CA PHE A 699 3.51 0.15 -49.29
C PHE A 699 2.68 0.72 -48.14
N VAL A 700 3.26 1.61 -47.32
CA VAL A 700 2.54 2.34 -46.26
C VAL A 700 1.72 3.49 -46.86
N ARG A 701 0.45 3.63 -46.46
CA ARG A 701 -0.45 4.72 -46.89
C ARG A 701 -0.34 5.92 -45.95
N ILE A 702 0.06 7.07 -46.50
CA ILE A 702 0.46 8.21 -45.68
C ILE A 702 -0.31 9.47 -46.06
N SER A 703 -0.86 10.19 -45.08
CA SER A 703 -1.40 11.54 -45.31
C SER A 703 -0.28 12.58 -45.28
N ALA A 704 -0.23 13.47 -46.28
CA ALA A 704 0.72 14.57 -46.29
C ALA A 704 0.32 15.68 -45.30
N PRO A 705 1.29 16.33 -44.64
CA PRO A 705 1.02 17.51 -43.85
C PRO A 705 0.53 18.66 -44.75
N MET A 706 -0.60 19.27 -44.38
CA MET A 706 -1.20 20.39 -45.12
C MET A 706 -1.53 21.52 -44.16
N VAL A 707 -0.97 22.70 -44.44
CA VAL A 707 -1.19 23.92 -43.65
C VAL A 707 -2.68 24.15 -43.45
N ARG A 708 -3.12 24.24 -42.19
CA ARG A 708 -4.51 24.42 -41.72
C ARG A 708 -5.49 23.23 -41.88
N TYR A 709 -5.20 22.22 -42.70
CA TYR A 709 -6.20 21.19 -43.03
C TYR A 709 -6.06 19.86 -42.30
N THR A 710 -4.83 19.34 -42.10
CA THR A 710 -4.62 18.02 -41.46
C THR A 710 -4.76 18.07 -39.93
N LYS A 711 -5.82 18.71 -39.43
CA LYS A 711 -6.17 18.78 -38.00
C LYS A 711 -6.80 17.47 -37.51
N LEU A 712 -6.94 17.34 -36.18
CA LEU A 712 -7.39 16.11 -35.53
C LEU A 712 -8.68 15.49 -36.13
N PRO A 713 -9.79 16.25 -36.33
CA PRO A 713 -11.00 15.67 -36.94
C PRO A 713 -10.74 14.99 -38.28
N PHE A 714 -9.85 15.58 -39.10
CA PHE A 714 -9.57 15.04 -40.42
C PHE A 714 -8.65 13.84 -40.37
N ARG A 715 -7.65 13.85 -39.48
CA ARG A 715 -6.76 12.69 -39.31
C ARG A 715 -7.54 11.46 -38.84
N LEU A 716 -8.48 11.65 -37.89
CA LEU A 716 -9.39 10.59 -37.46
C LEU A 716 -10.28 10.08 -38.59
N LEU A 717 -10.82 10.97 -39.42
CA LEU A 717 -11.56 10.58 -40.62
C LEU A 717 -10.70 9.74 -41.57
N LEU A 718 -9.47 10.18 -41.84
CA LEU A 718 -8.55 9.44 -42.72
C LEU A 718 -8.22 8.03 -42.20
N ARG A 719 -8.11 7.86 -40.88
CA ARG A 719 -7.90 6.53 -40.27
C ARG A 719 -9.06 5.58 -40.52
N GLN A 720 -10.30 6.08 -40.49
CA GLN A 720 -11.49 5.28 -40.79
C GLN A 720 -11.50 4.75 -42.23
N TYR A 721 -10.71 5.35 -43.13
CA TYR A 721 -10.59 4.94 -44.54
C TYR A 721 -9.16 4.50 -44.89
N ASP A 722 -8.55 3.74 -43.98
CA ASP A 722 -7.29 3.03 -44.16
C ASP A 722 -6.06 3.88 -44.47
N VAL A 723 -5.96 5.11 -43.95
CA VAL A 723 -4.65 5.76 -43.85
C VAL A 723 -3.88 5.20 -42.66
N ASP A 724 -2.69 4.65 -42.91
CA ASP A 724 -1.86 4.00 -41.89
C ASP A 724 -1.14 5.04 -41.01
N LEU A 725 -0.48 6.02 -41.64
CA LEU A 725 0.31 7.06 -40.97
C LEU A 725 -0.21 8.46 -41.30
N VAL A 726 -0.49 9.25 -40.27
CA VAL A 726 -1.00 10.62 -40.43
C VAL A 726 -0.01 11.67 -39.96
N HIS A 727 -0.08 12.85 -40.59
CA HIS A 727 0.74 14.00 -40.21
C HIS A 727 -0.14 15.14 -39.72
N THR A 728 0.34 15.90 -38.74
CA THR A 728 -0.27 17.19 -38.35
C THR A 728 -0.22 18.20 -39.50
N PRO A 729 -0.87 19.38 -39.38
CA PRO A 729 -0.51 20.51 -40.22
C PRO A 729 0.96 20.88 -39.97
N MET A 730 1.55 21.65 -40.88
CA MET A 730 2.88 22.22 -40.63
C MET A 730 2.78 23.22 -39.45
N ILE A 731 3.48 22.92 -38.36
CA ILE A 731 3.53 23.72 -37.13
C ILE A 731 4.84 24.51 -37.10
N LEU A 732 4.78 25.80 -36.78
CA LEU A 732 5.98 26.62 -36.58
C LEU A 732 6.54 26.37 -35.18
N ALA A 733 7.74 25.79 -35.08
CA ALA A 733 8.35 25.42 -33.79
C ALA A 733 8.49 26.62 -32.84
N ASN A 734 8.94 27.76 -33.37
CA ASN A 734 9.07 29.01 -32.63
C ASN A 734 7.74 29.45 -31.97
N SER A 735 6.65 29.52 -32.76
CA SER A 735 5.34 29.90 -32.25
C SER A 735 4.78 28.89 -31.25
N PHE A 736 5.02 27.60 -31.50
CA PHE A 736 4.59 26.50 -30.64
C PHE A 736 5.22 26.57 -29.24
N ILE A 737 6.53 26.85 -29.16
CA ILE A 737 7.23 26.98 -27.86
C ILE A 737 6.74 28.21 -27.09
N ARG A 738 6.62 29.35 -27.78
CA ARG A 738 6.38 30.65 -27.12
C ARG A 738 4.93 30.94 -26.77
N SER A 739 3.96 30.33 -27.45
CA SER A 739 2.55 30.68 -27.31
C SER A 739 1.67 29.47 -27.08
N GLU A 740 1.07 29.40 -25.90
CA GLU A 740 0.07 28.40 -25.57
C GLU A 740 -1.15 28.46 -26.51
N LYS A 741 -1.58 29.67 -26.89
CA LYS A 741 -2.64 29.86 -27.87
C LYS A 741 -2.27 29.24 -29.22
N ALA A 742 -1.02 29.39 -29.67
CA ALA A 742 -0.57 28.74 -30.90
C ALA A 742 -0.57 27.21 -30.76
N ARG A 743 -0.10 26.66 -29.61
CA ARG A 743 -0.15 25.21 -29.35
C ARG A 743 -1.57 24.65 -29.45
N ASN A 744 -2.52 25.27 -28.74
CA ASN A 744 -3.90 24.80 -28.68
C ASN A 744 -4.63 24.88 -30.03
N VAL A 745 -4.18 25.77 -30.93
CA VAL A 745 -4.76 25.92 -32.28
C VAL A 745 -4.09 25.01 -33.31
N ASP A 746 -2.77 24.83 -33.22
CA ASP A 746 -1.98 24.13 -34.23
C ASP A 746 -1.84 22.63 -33.93
N PHE A 747 -1.91 22.23 -32.65
CA PHE A 747 -1.78 20.85 -32.22
C PHE A 747 -2.89 20.41 -31.27
N THR A 748 -3.60 19.38 -31.67
CA THR A 748 -4.56 18.63 -30.85
C THR A 748 -4.44 17.16 -31.23
N THR A 749 -4.64 16.26 -30.28
CA THR A 749 -4.52 14.80 -30.49
C THR A 749 -5.41 14.03 -29.50
N CYS A 750 -5.60 12.73 -29.73
CA CYS A 750 -6.31 11.78 -28.87
C CYS A 750 -5.69 10.37 -29.02
N PRO A 751 -5.99 9.40 -28.14
CA PRO A 751 -5.37 8.07 -28.20
C PRO A 751 -5.54 7.34 -29.54
N GLU A 752 -6.67 7.56 -30.22
CA GLU A 752 -7.00 6.98 -31.53
C GLU A 752 -6.22 7.60 -32.70
N ASP A 753 -5.52 8.72 -32.48
CA ASP A 753 -4.83 9.47 -33.54
C ASP A 753 -3.43 8.89 -33.86
N ARG A 754 -3.11 7.67 -33.43
CA ARG A 754 -1.77 7.04 -33.58
C ARG A 754 -1.72 5.93 -34.65
N PRO A 755 -0.62 5.77 -35.41
CA PRO A 755 0.66 6.50 -35.31
C PRO A 755 0.64 7.94 -35.89
N LEU A 756 1.08 8.92 -35.10
CA LEU A 756 1.06 10.36 -35.42
C LEU A 756 2.46 10.93 -35.61
N ILE A 757 2.70 11.61 -36.73
CA ILE A 757 3.92 12.37 -36.97
C ILE A 757 3.64 13.88 -36.98
N VAL A 758 4.36 14.63 -36.16
CA VAL A 758 4.19 16.08 -36.07
C VAL A 758 5.17 16.78 -37.00
N GLN A 759 4.67 17.46 -38.03
CA GLN A 759 5.55 18.21 -38.92
C GLN A 759 5.87 19.60 -38.36
N LEU A 760 7.16 19.82 -38.09
CA LEU A 760 7.70 21.08 -37.59
C LEU A 760 8.45 21.85 -38.69
N ALA A 761 8.23 23.16 -38.73
CA ALA A 761 9.05 24.10 -39.47
C ALA A 761 9.91 24.87 -38.46
N SER A 762 11.23 24.65 -38.55
CA SER A 762 12.25 25.36 -37.78
C SER A 762 13.50 25.53 -38.64
N ASN A 763 14.25 26.60 -38.41
CA ASN A 763 15.59 26.79 -38.95
C ASN A 763 16.64 26.89 -37.84
N ASP A 764 16.26 26.60 -36.60
CA ASP A 764 17.11 26.64 -35.42
C ASP A 764 17.08 25.27 -34.71
N PRO A 765 18.26 24.68 -34.39
CA PRO A 765 18.33 23.39 -33.70
C PRO A 765 17.69 23.39 -32.33
N CYS A 766 17.83 24.47 -31.55
CA CYS A 766 17.28 24.58 -30.20
C CYS A 766 15.75 24.64 -30.26
N GLU A 767 15.19 25.52 -31.11
CA GLU A 767 13.74 25.63 -31.29
C GLU A 767 13.12 24.32 -31.82
N PHE A 768 13.77 23.61 -32.74
CA PHE A 768 13.25 22.32 -33.21
C PHE A 768 13.26 21.28 -32.09
N THR A 769 14.35 21.23 -31.32
CA THR A 769 14.56 20.25 -30.24
C THR A 769 13.60 20.48 -29.08
N MET A 770 13.45 21.72 -28.61
CA MET A 770 12.50 22.08 -27.56
C MET A 770 11.06 21.73 -27.97
N ALA A 771 10.66 22.05 -29.21
CA ALA A 771 9.34 21.68 -29.71
C ALA A 771 9.18 20.15 -29.78
N THR A 772 10.22 19.44 -30.21
CA THR A 772 10.24 17.97 -30.26
C THR A 772 10.06 17.36 -28.86
N GLU A 773 10.78 17.86 -27.86
CA GLU A 773 10.67 17.41 -26.47
C GLU A 773 9.27 17.62 -25.90
N MET A 774 8.67 18.79 -26.14
CA MET A 774 7.29 19.12 -25.73
C MET A 774 6.25 18.22 -26.41
N LEU A 775 6.49 17.81 -27.66
CA LEU A 775 5.58 16.98 -28.45
C LEU A 775 5.77 15.49 -28.26
N ALA A 776 6.96 15.05 -27.86
CA ALA A 776 7.34 13.64 -27.80
C ALA A 776 6.42 12.76 -26.93
N PRO A 777 5.79 13.25 -25.84
CA PRO A 777 4.75 12.49 -25.15
C PRO A 777 3.49 12.29 -25.99
N TYR A 778 3.16 13.15 -26.95
CA TYR A 778 1.85 13.20 -27.60
C TYR A 778 1.84 12.68 -29.05
N CYS A 779 2.99 12.25 -29.59
CA CYS A 779 3.13 11.72 -30.95
C CYS A 779 4.14 10.56 -31.02
N ASP A 780 4.27 9.95 -32.19
CA ASP A 780 5.17 8.81 -32.45
C ASP A 780 6.45 9.24 -33.19
N GLY A 781 6.49 10.49 -33.64
CA GLY A 781 7.66 11.12 -34.21
C GLY A 781 7.44 12.56 -34.61
N VAL A 782 8.53 13.20 -35.04
CA VAL A 782 8.55 14.53 -35.64
C VAL A 782 9.13 14.48 -37.05
N ASP A 783 8.61 15.33 -37.93
CA ASP A 783 9.10 15.49 -39.30
C ASP A 783 9.60 16.92 -39.52
N LEU A 784 10.85 17.07 -39.96
CA LEU A 784 11.39 18.38 -40.33
C LEU A 784 10.91 18.78 -41.73
N ASN A 785 10.23 19.93 -41.81
CA ASN A 785 9.81 20.49 -43.09
C ASN A 785 10.97 21.20 -43.80
N CYS A 786 11.55 20.52 -44.79
CA CYS A 786 12.53 21.07 -45.74
C CYS A 786 11.92 21.27 -47.14
N GLY A 787 10.59 21.23 -47.26
CA GLY A 787 9.91 21.10 -48.55
C GLY A 787 8.86 22.17 -48.85
N CYS A 788 8.49 23.05 -47.92
CA CYS A 788 7.48 24.08 -48.17
C CYS A 788 8.01 25.17 -49.13
N PRO A 789 7.35 25.45 -50.27
CA PRO A 789 7.79 26.46 -51.24
C PRO A 789 7.15 27.84 -51.02
N GLN A 790 6.34 28.01 -49.97
CA GLN A 790 5.63 29.27 -49.71
C GLN A 790 6.61 30.43 -49.53
N SER A 791 6.37 31.55 -50.22
CA SER A 791 7.29 32.69 -50.25
C SER A 791 7.61 33.23 -48.85
N TRP A 792 6.62 33.29 -47.97
CA TRP A 792 6.80 33.70 -46.58
C TRP A 792 7.71 32.74 -45.80
N ALA A 793 7.55 31.42 -45.98
CA ALA A 793 8.36 30.41 -45.28
C ALA A 793 9.80 30.46 -45.76
N VAL A 794 10.00 30.58 -47.08
CA VAL A 794 11.32 30.72 -47.70
C VAL A 794 12.00 32.02 -47.26
N GLY A 795 11.25 33.14 -47.17
CA GLY A 795 11.75 34.42 -46.69
C GLY A 795 12.23 34.40 -45.23
N CYS A 796 11.67 33.51 -44.42
CA CYS A 796 12.11 33.26 -43.03
C CYS A 796 13.20 32.18 -42.91
N GLY A 797 13.73 31.66 -44.01
CA GLY A 797 14.72 30.57 -43.99
C GLY A 797 14.15 29.21 -43.58
N LEU A 798 12.84 28.99 -43.72
CA LEU A 798 12.13 27.75 -43.40
C LEU A 798 11.79 26.97 -44.69
N GLY A 799 11.37 25.71 -44.54
CA GLY A 799 10.91 24.90 -45.67
C GLY A 799 12.00 24.67 -46.70
N SER A 800 11.70 24.90 -47.98
CA SER A 800 12.66 24.68 -49.08
C SER A 800 13.92 25.55 -49.03
N ALA A 801 13.94 26.62 -48.22
CA ALA A 801 15.16 27.39 -47.97
C ALA A 801 16.26 26.55 -47.30
N LEU A 802 15.89 25.63 -46.41
CA LEU A 802 16.83 24.75 -45.69
C LEU A 802 17.62 23.84 -46.63
N LEU A 803 17.10 23.54 -47.82
CA LEU A 803 17.81 22.72 -48.81
C LEU A 803 19.14 23.38 -49.24
N ARG A 804 19.31 24.69 -49.04
CA ARG A 804 20.56 25.41 -49.34
C ARG A 804 21.60 25.28 -48.22
N GLU A 805 21.20 24.84 -47.03
CA GLU A 805 22.00 24.80 -45.81
C GLU A 805 21.96 23.37 -45.19
N PRO A 806 22.56 22.35 -45.86
CA PRO A 806 22.51 20.96 -45.38
C PRO A 806 23.13 20.77 -43.99
N GLU A 807 24.18 21.53 -43.65
CA GLU A 807 24.78 21.51 -42.31
C GLU A 807 23.82 21.97 -41.22
N LYS A 808 22.90 22.90 -41.56
CA LYS A 808 21.84 23.34 -40.65
C LYS A 808 20.80 22.23 -40.45
N ILE A 809 20.48 21.48 -41.49
CA ILE A 809 19.62 20.30 -41.35
C ILE A 809 20.29 19.24 -40.45
N ALA A 810 21.59 19.00 -40.61
CA ALA A 810 22.36 18.11 -39.71
C ALA A 810 22.26 18.54 -38.25
N SER A 811 22.52 19.82 -37.96
CA SER A 811 22.50 20.30 -36.59
C SER A 811 21.10 20.21 -35.97
N ILE A 812 20.05 20.48 -36.73
CA ILE A 812 18.66 20.33 -36.28
C ILE A 812 18.33 18.86 -35.96
N VAL A 813 18.61 17.93 -36.89
CA VAL A 813 18.29 16.51 -36.69
C VAL A 813 19.12 15.92 -35.56
N ARG A 814 20.41 16.26 -35.47
CA ARG A 814 21.29 15.77 -34.41
C ARG A 814 20.85 16.26 -33.03
N ALA A 815 20.57 17.55 -32.89
CA ALA A 815 20.09 18.10 -31.63
C ALA A 815 18.79 17.41 -31.16
N ALA A 816 17.86 17.15 -32.08
CA ALA A 816 16.64 16.40 -31.75
C ALA A 816 16.91 14.97 -31.29
N ARG A 817 17.90 14.29 -31.88
CA ARG A 817 18.29 12.92 -31.52
C ARG A 817 19.05 12.81 -30.22
N ASP A 818 19.89 13.79 -29.93
CA ASP A 818 20.64 13.87 -28.68
C ASP A 818 19.68 14.09 -27.50
N THR A 819 18.60 14.85 -27.70
CA THR A 819 17.58 15.10 -26.67
C THR A 819 16.49 14.03 -26.61
N VAL A 820 16.03 13.51 -27.75
CA VAL A 820 14.99 12.48 -27.81
C VAL A 820 15.53 11.25 -28.54
N PRO A 821 15.99 10.22 -27.81
CA PRO A 821 16.57 9.03 -28.42
C PRO A 821 15.52 8.26 -29.24
N ARG A 822 16.00 7.47 -30.21
CA ARG A 822 15.15 6.63 -31.08
C ARG A 822 14.25 5.67 -30.30
N TRP A 823 14.62 5.30 -29.08
CA TRP A 823 13.78 4.52 -28.18
C TRP A 823 13.62 5.27 -26.87
N ARG A 824 12.38 5.45 -26.41
CA ARG A 824 12.10 6.13 -25.15
C ARG A 824 11.63 5.09 -24.12
N SER A 825 12.32 5.04 -23.00
CA SER A 825 11.77 4.51 -21.75
C SER A 825 11.81 5.61 -20.69
N LEU A 826 10.88 5.58 -19.74
CA LEU A 826 10.80 6.54 -18.65
C LEU A 826 11.94 6.31 -17.66
N ASN A 827 13.01 7.08 -17.80
CA ASN A 827 13.97 7.40 -16.74
C ASN A 827 14.53 8.80 -17.07
N ASP A 828 13.75 9.86 -16.80
CA ASP A 828 14.27 11.21 -16.53
C ASP A 828 13.12 12.15 -16.12
N SER A 829 13.15 12.58 -14.85
CA SER A 829 12.37 13.66 -14.20
C SER A 829 10.83 13.57 -14.12
N ASP A 830 10.42 13.32 -12.87
CA ASP A 830 9.13 13.33 -12.18
C ASP A 830 8.13 14.47 -12.54
N PRO A 831 6.86 14.16 -12.93
CA PRO A 831 5.77 15.13 -13.01
C PRO A 831 4.89 15.20 -11.74
N SER A 832 5.15 14.38 -10.71
CA SER A 832 4.24 14.28 -9.54
C SER A 832 4.35 15.44 -8.55
N ALA A 833 5.33 16.33 -8.70
CA ALA A 833 5.38 17.61 -8.02
C ALA A 833 4.45 18.64 -8.69
N LEU A 834 3.13 18.43 -8.63
CA LEU A 834 2.11 19.49 -8.60
C LEU A 834 0.71 18.89 -8.32
N CYS A 835 0.29 19.11 -7.07
CA CYS A 835 -1.09 19.16 -6.55
C CYS A 835 -1.65 17.89 -5.85
N GLU A 836 -1.25 17.73 -4.58
CA GLU A 836 -2.17 17.37 -3.50
C GLU A 836 -3.14 18.54 -3.24
N THR A 837 -4.44 18.27 -3.12
CA THR A 837 -5.24 18.48 -1.88
C THR A 837 -6.67 17.94 -2.06
N ASN A 838 -7.19 17.40 -0.97
CA ASN A 838 -8.42 16.65 -0.78
C ASN A 838 -9.71 17.45 -0.99
N ASP A 839 -10.80 16.68 -1.15
CA ASP A 839 -12.16 16.90 -0.61
C ASP A 839 -13.26 16.76 -1.68
N THR A 840 -13.91 15.59 -1.65
CA THR A 840 -15.13 15.30 -2.40
C THR A 840 -16.33 15.34 -1.46
N GLU A 841 -16.90 16.52 -1.26
CA GLU A 841 -18.32 16.67 -0.90
C GLU A 841 -19.08 17.69 -1.78
N GLU A 842 -18.41 18.31 -2.77
CA GLU A 842 -19.05 19.23 -3.74
C GLU A 842 -19.12 18.66 -5.18
N LEU A 843 -19.27 17.34 -5.32
CA LEU A 843 -19.20 16.65 -6.63
C LEU A 843 -20.53 16.49 -7.37
N SER A 844 -21.52 17.34 -7.08
CA SER A 844 -22.83 17.31 -7.77
C SER A 844 -23.21 18.60 -8.51
N LYS A 845 -22.35 19.64 -8.53
CA LYS A 845 -22.70 20.93 -9.19
C LYS A 845 -21.71 21.51 -10.20
N LEU A 846 -20.62 20.84 -10.56
CA LEU A 846 -19.73 21.29 -11.65
C LEU A 846 -19.46 20.18 -12.68
N ASN A 847 -20.50 19.77 -13.40
CA ASN A 847 -20.41 18.85 -14.54
C ASN A 847 -20.53 19.62 -15.85
N GLU A 848 -19.43 20.24 -16.31
CA GLU A 848 -19.27 20.58 -17.73
C GLU A 848 -17.82 20.95 -18.12
N SER A 849 -16.95 21.32 -17.17
CA SER A 849 -15.59 21.80 -17.49
C SER A 849 -14.45 20.78 -17.27
N LYS A 850 -14.67 19.71 -16.49
CA LYS A 850 -13.63 18.73 -16.11
C LYS A 850 -13.47 17.54 -17.08
N GLU A 851 -14.35 17.39 -18.06
CA GLU A 851 -14.28 16.29 -19.03
C GLU A 851 -13.16 16.48 -20.08
N VAL A 852 -12.72 17.72 -20.29
CA VAL A 852 -11.64 18.05 -21.23
C VAL A 852 -10.25 17.74 -20.65
N GLN A 853 -10.04 17.89 -19.34
CA GLN A 853 -8.73 17.66 -18.70
C GLN A 853 -8.43 16.19 -18.38
N ARG A 854 -9.45 15.35 -18.13
CA ARG A 854 -9.24 13.89 -17.98
C ARG A 854 -8.81 13.20 -19.27
N LYS A 855 -9.18 13.72 -20.44
CA LYS A 855 -8.76 13.15 -21.73
C LYS A 855 -7.26 13.35 -22.01
N ILE A 856 -6.60 14.37 -21.47
CA ILE A 856 -5.20 14.71 -21.80
C ILE A 856 -4.20 13.72 -21.16
N HIS A 857 -4.47 13.24 -19.94
CA HIS A 857 -3.60 12.29 -19.22
C HIS A 857 -3.59 10.87 -19.81
N GLN A 858 -4.51 10.56 -20.74
CA GLN A 858 -4.54 9.27 -21.46
C GLN A 858 -3.85 9.32 -22.84
N VAL A 859 -3.36 10.49 -23.27
CA VAL A 859 -2.77 10.68 -24.62
C VAL A 859 -1.24 10.54 -24.62
N THR A 860 -0.62 10.47 -23.45
CA THR A 860 0.83 10.39 -23.29
C THR A 860 1.39 9.04 -23.74
N ARG A 861 2.50 9.07 -24.46
CA ARG A 861 3.24 7.93 -25.00
C ARG A 861 4.23 7.46 -23.95
N PHE A 862 4.01 6.25 -23.44
CA PHE A 862 4.77 5.73 -22.32
C PHE A 862 6.02 4.93 -22.75
N GLN A 863 6.02 4.24 -23.91
CA GLN A 863 7.13 3.41 -24.41
C GLN A 863 7.11 3.29 -25.96
N GLY A 864 8.25 2.93 -26.59
CA GLY A 864 8.33 2.55 -28.01
C GLY A 864 9.39 3.30 -28.85
N PRO A 865 9.44 3.11 -30.19
CA PRO A 865 10.35 3.84 -31.08
C PRO A 865 9.83 5.25 -31.38
N PHE A 866 10.66 6.27 -31.23
CA PHE A 866 10.34 7.66 -31.54
C PHE A 866 11.05 8.09 -32.81
N SER A 867 10.28 8.54 -33.79
CA SER A 867 10.80 8.78 -35.14
C SER A 867 11.23 10.23 -35.34
N VAL A 868 12.36 10.46 -36.01
CA VAL A 868 12.72 11.77 -36.55
C VAL A 868 12.90 11.62 -38.06
N SER A 869 12.05 12.27 -38.84
CA SER A 869 12.09 12.22 -40.30
C SER A 869 12.30 13.59 -40.93
N ALA A 870 12.54 13.60 -42.24
CA ALA A 870 12.60 14.84 -43.01
C ALA A 870 11.77 14.74 -44.30
N LYS A 871 11.01 15.79 -44.58
CA LYS A 871 10.29 15.97 -45.85
C LYS A 871 10.99 17.00 -46.72
N ILE A 872 11.51 16.56 -47.86
CA ILE A 872 12.30 17.38 -48.80
C ILE A 872 11.59 17.55 -50.14
N ARG A 873 12.11 18.46 -50.97
CA ARG A 873 11.80 18.61 -52.40
C ARG A 873 13.05 18.34 -53.24
N ILE A 874 12.89 18.21 -54.55
CA ILE A 874 14.03 18.11 -55.47
C ILE A 874 14.84 19.41 -55.40
N PRO A 875 16.12 19.38 -54.96
CA PRO A 875 17.00 20.55 -54.95
C PRO A 875 17.34 21.00 -56.38
N THR A 876 17.47 22.31 -56.56
CA THR A 876 17.89 22.93 -57.84
C THR A 876 19.36 23.32 -57.78
N SER A 877 20.03 23.47 -58.92
CA SER A 877 21.46 23.82 -59.06
C SER A 877 21.89 25.13 -58.39
N SER A 878 20.94 26.02 -58.06
CA SER A 878 21.16 27.22 -57.23
C SER A 878 21.32 26.93 -55.73
N SER A 879 21.09 25.68 -55.30
CA SER A 879 21.21 25.25 -53.92
C SER A 879 22.64 24.77 -53.69
N ARG A 880 23.40 25.43 -52.81
CA ARG A 880 24.78 25.06 -52.43
C ARG A 880 24.86 23.71 -51.65
N SER A 881 23.82 22.88 -51.73
CA SER A 881 23.58 21.67 -50.93
C SER A 881 24.64 20.58 -51.11
N VAL A 882 25.39 20.64 -52.21
CA VAL A 882 26.37 19.64 -52.60
C VAL A 882 27.59 20.41 -53.08
N GLY A 883 28.68 20.39 -52.32
CA GLY A 883 29.90 21.15 -52.60
C GLY A 883 30.67 20.68 -53.85
N GLY A 884 30.03 20.70 -55.03
CA GLY A 884 30.63 20.35 -56.31
C GLY A 884 29.86 20.95 -57.50
N GLU A 885 30.54 21.09 -58.64
CA GLU A 885 30.11 21.72 -59.90
C GLU A 885 28.95 21.01 -60.64
N SER A 886 28.24 20.06 -60.02
CA SER A 886 27.25 19.22 -60.71
C SER A 886 25.88 19.90 -60.82
N CYS A 887 25.43 20.17 -62.06
CA CYS A 887 24.10 20.72 -62.36
C CYS A 887 22.94 19.70 -62.34
N ASP A 888 23.20 18.41 -62.10
CA ASP A 888 22.18 17.34 -62.19
C ASP A 888 21.33 17.20 -60.91
N PRO A 889 20.00 17.47 -60.96
CA PRO A 889 19.10 17.36 -59.81
C PRO A 889 19.05 15.98 -59.16
N ILE A 890 19.26 14.90 -59.91
CA ILE A 890 19.21 13.52 -59.39
C ILE A 890 20.37 13.30 -58.43
N LYS A 891 21.60 13.61 -58.87
CA LYS A 891 22.81 13.49 -58.05
C LYS A 891 22.74 14.37 -56.81
N LEU A 892 22.20 15.58 -56.94
CA LEU A 892 22.01 16.50 -55.82
C LEU A 892 21.04 15.90 -54.78
N THR A 893 19.95 15.31 -55.22
CA THR A 893 18.96 14.68 -54.34
C THR A 893 19.54 13.46 -53.63
N VAL A 894 20.22 12.57 -54.37
CA VAL A 894 20.84 11.36 -53.82
C VAL A 894 21.88 11.70 -52.75
N GLU A 895 22.72 12.71 -53.01
CA GLU A 895 23.72 13.14 -52.04
C GLU A 895 23.09 13.77 -50.79
N LEU A 896 22.04 14.58 -50.95
CA LEU A 896 21.30 15.12 -49.81
C LEU A 896 20.68 14.00 -48.95
N VAL A 897 20.07 12.99 -49.58
CA VAL A 897 19.49 11.85 -48.86
C VAL A 897 20.56 11.01 -48.15
N ARG A 898 21.73 10.79 -48.77
CA ARG A 898 22.87 10.14 -48.09
C ARG A 898 23.30 10.91 -46.85
N ARG A 899 23.37 12.24 -46.93
CA ARG A 899 23.69 13.09 -45.78
C ARG A 899 22.62 12.97 -44.69
N LEU A 900 21.34 13.04 -45.04
CA LEU A 900 20.23 12.84 -44.09
C LEU A 900 20.30 11.47 -43.40
N ALA A 901 20.63 10.41 -44.15
CA ALA A 901 20.82 9.06 -43.62
C ALA A 901 21.95 9.00 -42.58
N VAL A 902 23.01 9.80 -42.78
CA VAL A 902 24.12 9.94 -41.82
C VAL A 902 23.72 10.77 -40.62
N MET A 903 22.95 11.84 -40.83
CA MET A 903 22.44 12.75 -39.80
C MET A 903 21.46 12.06 -38.83
N GLY A 904 20.91 10.91 -39.20
CA GLY A 904 20.12 10.06 -38.30
C GLY A 904 18.60 10.19 -38.44
N VAL A 905 18.10 10.59 -39.62
CA VAL A 905 16.65 10.53 -39.91
C VAL A 905 16.21 9.09 -40.15
N ASP A 906 15.04 8.70 -39.63
CA ASP A 906 14.52 7.33 -39.77
C ASP A 906 13.96 7.03 -41.15
N TRP A 907 13.46 8.04 -41.87
CA TRP A 907 13.04 7.96 -43.26
C TRP A 907 13.08 9.35 -43.91
N VAL A 908 13.01 9.38 -45.24
CA VAL A 908 12.90 10.61 -46.02
C VAL A 908 11.65 10.56 -46.89
N THR A 909 10.86 11.63 -46.81
CA THR A 909 9.79 11.87 -47.78
C THR A 909 10.29 12.80 -48.87
N LEU A 910 10.35 12.33 -50.12
CA LEU A 910 10.64 13.18 -51.26
C LEU A 910 9.34 13.64 -51.92
N HIS A 911 9.06 14.95 -51.83
CA HIS A 911 8.14 15.58 -52.76
C HIS A 911 8.84 15.67 -54.12
N ALA A 912 8.42 14.84 -55.06
CA ALA A 912 8.99 14.67 -56.41
C ALA A 912 8.73 15.87 -57.33
N ARG A 913 8.94 17.10 -56.82
CA ARG A 913 8.89 18.36 -57.54
C ARG A 913 9.96 19.30 -56.98
N THR A 914 10.46 20.20 -57.81
CA THR A 914 11.31 21.32 -57.41
C THR A 914 10.49 22.42 -56.72
N GLN A 915 11.16 23.46 -56.21
CA GLN A 915 10.50 24.62 -55.59
C GLN A 915 9.66 25.44 -56.59
N HIS A 916 10.10 25.52 -57.85
CA HIS A 916 9.50 26.38 -58.87
C HIS A 916 8.39 25.68 -59.67
N GLN A 917 8.36 24.35 -59.65
CA GLN A 917 7.32 23.55 -60.28
C GLN A 917 5.96 23.76 -59.58
N ARG A 918 4.96 24.06 -60.39
CA ARG A 918 3.57 24.21 -59.98
C ARG A 918 2.92 22.83 -59.83
N ASN A 919 1.78 22.84 -59.15
CA ASN A 919 0.94 21.66 -58.92
C ASN A 919 0.37 20.99 -60.19
N ARG A 920 0.41 21.68 -61.33
CA ARG A 920 -0.02 21.16 -62.65
C ARG A 920 1.13 20.49 -63.40
N ASP A 921 2.37 20.79 -63.02
CA ASP A 921 3.56 20.24 -63.66
C ASP A 921 3.78 18.83 -63.10
N PRO A 922 4.13 17.82 -63.92
CA PRO A 922 4.20 16.42 -63.48
C PRO A 922 5.29 16.20 -62.43
N ALA A 923 5.03 15.30 -61.48
CA ALA A 923 6.00 14.86 -60.50
C ALA A 923 7.06 13.93 -61.13
N SER A 924 8.33 14.15 -60.78
CA SER A 924 9.47 13.40 -61.32
C SER A 924 9.73 12.12 -60.53
N TRP A 925 8.88 11.10 -60.72
CA TRP A 925 8.98 9.81 -60.02
C TRP A 925 10.27 9.04 -60.34
N ASN A 926 10.85 9.25 -61.51
CA ASN A 926 12.16 8.70 -61.90
C ASN A 926 13.28 9.04 -60.91
N ILE A 927 13.24 10.22 -60.27
CA ILE A 927 14.22 10.59 -59.24
C ILE A 927 14.01 9.78 -57.96
N VAL A 928 12.75 9.46 -57.62
CA VAL A 928 12.42 8.62 -56.48
C VAL A 928 12.88 7.18 -56.72
N GLN A 929 12.68 6.65 -57.94
CA GLN A 929 13.17 5.34 -58.34
C GLN A 929 14.70 5.25 -58.16
N GLU A 930 15.45 6.20 -58.71
CA GLU A 930 16.91 6.23 -58.56
C GLU A 930 17.36 6.29 -57.08
N LEU A 931 16.62 7.01 -56.22
CA LEU A 931 16.90 7.05 -54.79
C LEU A 931 16.70 5.70 -54.10
N VAL A 932 15.64 4.97 -54.47
CA VAL A 932 15.36 3.63 -53.95
C VAL A 932 16.42 2.65 -54.45
N ASP A 933 16.74 2.69 -55.74
CA ASP A 933 17.76 1.83 -56.37
C ASP A 933 19.17 2.06 -55.79
N CYS A 934 19.45 3.27 -55.31
CA CYS A 934 20.68 3.59 -54.60
C CYS A 934 20.86 2.85 -53.25
N LYS A 935 19.77 2.29 -52.68
CA LYS A 935 19.78 1.51 -51.42
C LYS A 935 20.61 2.17 -50.31
N ILE A 936 20.35 3.46 -50.10
CA ILE A 936 21.10 4.30 -49.15
C ILE A 936 20.89 3.73 -47.74
N LYS A 937 21.98 3.42 -47.04
CA LYS A 937 21.91 2.87 -45.67
C LYS A 937 21.88 3.96 -44.62
N HIS A 938 21.06 3.76 -43.59
CA HIS A 938 21.03 4.57 -42.39
C HIS A 938 22.32 4.36 -41.57
N SER A 939 22.96 5.44 -41.07
CA SER A 939 24.19 5.33 -40.28
C SER A 939 23.98 4.57 -38.96
N SER A 940 23.04 4.96 -38.12
CA SER A 940 22.86 4.33 -36.80
C SER A 940 22.32 2.88 -36.81
N VAL A 941 21.57 2.46 -37.83
CA VAL A 941 20.88 1.14 -37.86
C VAL A 941 21.39 0.21 -38.96
N GLY A 942 22.07 0.72 -39.98
CA GLY A 942 22.62 -0.08 -41.08
C GLY A 942 21.59 -0.67 -42.05
N SER A 943 20.29 -0.44 -41.82
CA SER A 943 19.20 -0.77 -42.76
C SER A 943 19.13 0.20 -43.93
N GLU A 944 18.48 -0.21 -45.02
CA GLU A 944 18.10 0.71 -46.09
C GLU A 944 17.19 1.80 -45.50
N LEU A 945 17.48 3.06 -45.83
CA LEU A 945 16.69 4.20 -45.40
C LEU A 945 15.37 4.19 -46.17
N PRO A 946 14.21 4.06 -45.51
CA PRO A 946 12.95 4.05 -46.20
C PRO A 946 12.68 5.39 -46.91
N ILE A 947 12.23 5.28 -48.16
CA ILE A 947 11.90 6.43 -49.01
C ILE A 947 10.40 6.46 -49.24
N ILE A 948 9.79 7.60 -48.90
CA ILE A 948 8.37 7.86 -49.12
C ILE A 948 8.22 8.78 -50.33
N LEU A 949 7.39 8.36 -51.29
CA LEU A 949 7.06 9.16 -52.46
C LEU A 949 5.91 10.13 -52.13
N ASN A 950 6.09 11.41 -52.45
CA ASN A 950 5.00 12.39 -52.43
C ASN A 950 4.88 13.13 -53.76
N GLY A 951 3.68 13.13 -54.34
CA GLY A 951 3.35 13.88 -55.55
C GLY A 951 2.58 13.05 -56.58
N ASP A 952 1.52 13.63 -57.12
CA ASP A 952 0.67 13.05 -58.19
C ASP A 952 -0.08 11.77 -57.84
N ILE A 953 -0.35 11.58 -56.55
CA ILE A 953 -1.28 10.55 -56.06
C ILE A 953 -2.68 11.15 -55.96
N ARG A 954 -3.58 10.78 -56.88
CA ARG A 954 -4.97 11.28 -56.94
C ARG A 954 -6.00 10.18 -56.66
N GLU A 955 -5.67 8.94 -57.01
CA GLU A 955 -6.48 7.75 -56.74
C GLU A 955 -5.60 6.57 -56.28
N LEU A 956 -6.23 5.47 -55.81
CA LEU A 956 -5.50 4.27 -55.36
C LEU A 956 -4.63 3.67 -56.48
N LYS A 957 -5.07 3.75 -57.75
CA LYS A 957 -4.29 3.25 -58.90
C LYS A 957 -2.98 4.02 -59.07
N ASP A 958 -2.99 5.33 -58.87
CA ASP A 958 -1.75 6.13 -58.90
C ASP A 958 -0.77 5.68 -57.82
N ALA A 959 -1.27 5.30 -56.64
CA ALA A 959 -0.43 4.81 -55.54
C ALA A 959 0.22 3.46 -55.88
N HIS A 960 -0.53 2.52 -56.47
CA HIS A 960 0.03 1.28 -56.98
C HIS A 960 1.05 1.53 -58.09
N HIS A 961 0.73 2.39 -59.05
CA HIS A 961 1.63 2.68 -60.15
C HIS A 961 2.93 3.36 -59.68
N ALA A 962 2.83 4.28 -58.71
CA ALA A 962 3.97 4.91 -58.08
C ALA A 962 4.87 3.89 -57.37
N TYR A 963 4.28 2.93 -56.65
CA TYR A 963 5.00 1.83 -56.02
C TYR A 963 5.67 0.91 -57.06
N GLU A 964 4.93 0.47 -58.08
CA GLU A 964 5.43 -0.42 -59.13
C GLU A 964 6.58 0.20 -59.93
N MET A 965 6.49 1.51 -60.22
CA MET A 965 7.55 2.23 -60.94
C MET A 965 8.80 2.45 -60.07
N THR A 966 8.63 2.79 -58.79
CA THR A 966 9.74 3.35 -57.99
C THR A 966 10.26 2.44 -56.89
N GLY A 967 9.50 1.42 -56.49
CA GLY A 967 9.83 0.58 -55.33
C GLY A 967 9.78 1.31 -53.99
N CYS A 968 9.16 2.49 -53.90
CA CYS A 968 9.12 3.28 -52.68
C CYS A 968 8.46 2.53 -51.50
N HIS A 969 8.89 2.83 -50.28
CA HIS A 969 8.44 2.10 -49.07
C HIS A 969 7.07 2.60 -48.57
N GLY A 970 6.72 3.83 -48.93
CA GLY A 970 5.42 4.43 -48.61
C GLY A 970 5.00 5.43 -49.68
N VAL A 971 3.69 5.60 -49.81
CA VAL A 971 3.06 6.54 -50.74
C VAL A 971 2.28 7.58 -49.94
N MET A 972 2.66 8.84 -50.12
CA MET A 972 2.05 9.97 -49.43
C MET A 972 1.14 10.76 -50.37
N ALA A 973 -0.14 10.90 -49.99
CA ALA A 973 -1.13 11.70 -50.70
C ALA A 973 -1.45 13.00 -49.93
N GLY A 974 -1.63 14.12 -50.66
CA GLY A 974 -1.92 15.43 -50.08
C GLY A 974 -3.31 15.93 -50.44
N ARG A 975 -3.38 16.93 -51.33
CA ARG A 975 -4.63 17.61 -51.73
C ARG A 975 -5.74 16.67 -52.22
N ALA A 976 -5.40 15.51 -52.79
CA ALA A 976 -6.39 14.53 -53.22
C ALA A 976 -7.21 13.99 -52.04
N LEU A 977 -6.59 13.77 -50.87
CA LEU A 977 -7.29 13.34 -49.67
C LEU A 977 -8.33 14.36 -49.17
N LEU A 978 -8.16 15.65 -49.47
CA LEU A 978 -9.16 16.67 -49.11
C LEU A 978 -10.45 16.56 -49.94
N LYS A 979 -10.39 15.94 -51.11
CA LYS A 979 -11.57 15.68 -51.94
C LYS A 979 -12.09 14.27 -51.73
N THR A 980 -11.16 13.34 -51.55
CA THR A 980 -11.42 11.91 -51.49
C THR A 980 -10.71 11.35 -50.26
N PRO A 981 -11.25 11.51 -49.03
CA PRO A 981 -10.64 10.95 -47.81
C PRO A 981 -10.46 9.44 -47.87
N TYR A 982 -11.32 8.78 -48.65
CA TYR A 982 -11.33 7.35 -48.93
C TYR A 982 -10.42 6.92 -50.09
N LEU A 983 -9.47 7.77 -50.51
CA LEU A 983 -8.58 7.50 -51.65
C LEU A 983 -7.93 6.12 -51.60
N PHE A 984 -7.49 5.69 -50.41
CA PHE A 984 -6.83 4.40 -50.21
C PHE A 984 -7.80 3.24 -49.92
N ALA A 985 -9.08 3.53 -49.70
CA ALA A 985 -10.14 2.55 -49.46
C ALA A 985 -11.36 2.82 -50.38
N PRO A 986 -11.18 2.81 -51.72
CA PRO A 986 -12.23 3.18 -52.66
C PRO A 986 -13.46 2.25 -52.57
N ASN A 987 -13.25 1.00 -52.16
CA ASN A 987 -14.30 0.00 -52.00
C ASN A 987 -15.25 0.31 -50.82
N CYS A 988 -14.92 1.24 -49.92
CA CYS A 988 -15.78 1.61 -48.80
C CYS A 988 -16.94 2.52 -49.21
N ILE A 989 -16.82 3.21 -50.35
CA ILE A 989 -17.87 4.10 -50.88
C ILE A 989 -18.47 3.46 -52.13
N LYS A 990 -19.56 2.71 -51.97
CA LYS A 990 -20.24 1.98 -53.05
C LYS A 990 -21.56 2.61 -53.50
N SER A 991 -22.11 3.52 -52.70
CA SER A 991 -23.39 4.19 -52.95
C SER A 991 -23.37 5.64 -52.49
N GLU A 992 -24.30 6.46 -52.99
CA GLU A 992 -24.48 7.82 -52.49
C GLU A 992 -24.69 7.84 -50.97
N ASN A 993 -25.48 6.91 -50.41
CA ASN A 993 -25.69 6.82 -48.95
C ASN A 993 -24.38 6.62 -48.15
N SER A 994 -23.42 5.85 -48.67
CA SER A 994 -22.09 5.72 -48.03
C SER A 994 -21.26 7.00 -48.09
N LEU A 995 -21.41 7.80 -49.15
CA LEU A 995 -20.78 9.13 -49.27
C LEU A 995 -21.38 10.12 -48.25
N TYR A 996 -22.70 10.12 -48.07
CA TYR A 996 -23.36 10.94 -47.05
C TYR A 996 -22.94 10.54 -45.63
N HIS A 997 -22.73 9.24 -45.37
CA HIS A 997 -22.21 8.76 -44.09
C HIS A 997 -20.78 9.23 -43.82
N LEU A 998 -19.91 9.25 -44.84
CA LEU A 998 -18.57 9.83 -44.72
C LEU A 998 -18.63 11.30 -44.31
N TYR A 999 -19.53 12.06 -44.94
CA TYR A 999 -19.69 13.47 -44.65
C TYR A 999 -20.31 13.72 -43.26
N GLU A 1000 -21.27 12.89 -42.84
CA GLU A 1000 -21.82 12.89 -41.48
C GLU A 1000 -20.71 12.61 -40.45
N SER A 1001 -19.83 11.64 -40.74
CA SER A 1001 -18.66 11.34 -39.91
C SER A 1001 -17.69 12.53 -39.83
N TRP A 1002 -17.47 13.24 -40.95
CA TRP A 1002 -16.67 14.48 -40.97
C TRP A 1002 -17.27 15.58 -40.08
N LEU A 1003 -18.58 15.83 -40.18
CA LEU A 1003 -19.26 16.82 -39.33
C LEU A 1003 -19.25 16.39 -37.86
N HIS A 1004 -19.51 15.11 -37.58
CA HIS A 1004 -19.51 14.58 -36.21
C HIS A 1004 -18.14 14.74 -35.55
N LEU A 1005 -17.06 14.30 -36.22
CA LEU A 1005 -15.70 14.47 -35.72
C LEU A 1005 -15.32 15.95 -35.56
N SER A 1006 -15.80 16.82 -36.46
CA SER A 1006 -15.57 18.27 -36.37
C SER A 1006 -16.31 18.93 -35.21
N ALA A 1007 -17.52 18.44 -34.87
CA ALA A 1007 -18.27 18.88 -33.69
C ALA A 1007 -17.66 18.37 -32.39
N GLN A 1008 -17.19 17.12 -32.38
CA GLN A 1008 -16.60 16.47 -31.22
C GLN A 1008 -15.23 17.07 -30.84
N TYR A 1009 -14.43 17.44 -31.84
CA TYR A 1009 -13.07 17.96 -31.63
C TYR A 1009 -12.94 19.38 -32.19
N THR A 1010 -13.50 20.35 -31.46
CA THR A 1010 -13.51 21.79 -31.82
C THR A 1010 -12.15 22.49 -31.77
N GLY A 1011 -11.09 21.77 -31.38
CA GLY A 1011 -9.74 22.27 -31.14
C GLY A 1011 -9.01 22.78 -32.39
N GLY A 1012 -9.41 23.97 -32.86
CA GLY A 1012 -8.74 24.78 -33.87
C GLY A 1012 -9.29 24.68 -35.30
N THR A 1013 -10.27 23.80 -35.59
CA THR A 1013 -10.87 23.72 -36.93
C THR A 1013 -12.04 24.71 -37.03
N ASN A 1014 -11.84 25.81 -37.75
CA ASN A 1014 -12.91 26.81 -37.89
C ASN A 1014 -13.97 26.36 -38.92
N PHE A 1015 -15.17 26.97 -38.83
CA PHE A 1015 -16.27 26.67 -39.74
C PHE A 1015 -15.88 26.82 -41.22
N ALA A 1016 -15.09 27.85 -41.57
CA ALA A 1016 -14.65 28.05 -42.95
C ALA A 1016 -13.88 26.84 -43.51
N ILE A 1017 -13.00 26.21 -42.71
CA ILE A 1017 -12.29 24.99 -43.11
C ILE A 1017 -13.25 23.81 -43.18
N ILE A 1018 -14.14 23.66 -42.20
CA ILE A 1018 -15.13 22.57 -42.16
C ILE A 1018 -15.99 22.61 -43.42
N HIS A 1019 -16.55 23.77 -43.73
CA HIS A 1019 -17.41 24.06 -44.88
C HIS A 1019 -16.68 23.89 -46.20
N GLN A 1020 -15.46 24.43 -46.33
CA GLN A 1020 -14.66 24.29 -47.55
C GLN A 1020 -14.32 22.83 -47.85
N HIS A 1021 -14.00 22.06 -46.81
CA HIS A 1021 -13.67 20.65 -46.95
C HIS A 1021 -14.89 19.82 -47.32
N ALA A 1022 -16.00 20.08 -46.65
CA ALA A 1022 -17.31 19.57 -46.99
C ALA A 1022 -17.64 19.83 -48.47
N TYR A 1023 -17.47 21.07 -48.93
CA TYR A 1023 -17.68 21.44 -50.32
C TYR A 1023 -16.81 20.61 -51.26
N TRP A 1024 -15.51 20.47 -50.98
CA TRP A 1024 -14.60 19.68 -51.81
C TRP A 1024 -14.93 18.19 -51.88
N MET A 1025 -15.45 17.60 -50.80
CA MET A 1025 -15.89 16.19 -50.80
C MET A 1025 -17.15 15.99 -51.64
N MET A 1026 -18.06 16.98 -51.65
CA MET A 1026 -19.37 16.85 -52.29
C MET A 1026 -19.45 17.49 -53.68
N GLU A 1027 -18.54 18.39 -54.05
CA GLU A 1027 -18.65 19.19 -55.29
C GLU A 1027 -18.83 18.33 -56.54
N GLN A 1028 -18.21 17.15 -56.58
CA GLN A 1028 -18.27 16.26 -57.74
C GLN A 1028 -19.58 15.46 -57.81
N HIS A 1029 -20.29 15.35 -56.69
CA HIS A 1029 -21.50 14.54 -56.54
C HIS A 1029 -22.80 15.37 -56.51
N LEU A 1030 -22.69 16.70 -56.51
CA LEU A 1030 -23.83 17.61 -56.50
C LEU A 1030 -24.07 18.23 -57.87
N ASP A 1031 -25.33 18.58 -58.18
CA ASP A 1031 -25.70 19.39 -59.33
C ASP A 1031 -25.44 20.89 -59.08
N LYS A 1032 -25.59 21.73 -60.11
CA LYS A 1032 -25.25 23.17 -60.01
C LYS A 1032 -26.06 23.89 -58.94
N THR A 1033 -27.33 23.54 -58.78
CA THR A 1033 -28.24 24.15 -57.80
C THR A 1033 -27.86 23.80 -56.37
N ARG A 1034 -27.63 22.51 -56.07
CA ARG A 1034 -27.22 22.07 -54.72
C ARG A 1034 -25.83 22.57 -54.35
N ARG A 1035 -24.90 22.71 -55.32
CA ARG A 1035 -23.60 23.35 -55.09
C ARG A 1035 -23.73 24.81 -54.65
N LEU A 1036 -24.61 25.58 -55.30
CA LEU A 1036 -24.86 26.99 -54.94
C LEU A 1036 -25.45 27.09 -53.54
N PHE A 1037 -26.38 26.20 -53.19
CA PHE A 1037 -26.96 26.16 -51.84
C PHE A 1037 -25.90 25.82 -50.79
N LEU A 1038 -25.13 24.74 -51.00
CA LEU A 1038 -24.06 24.33 -50.10
C LEU A 1038 -23.03 25.46 -49.92
N HIS A 1039 -22.64 26.13 -50.99
CA HIS A 1039 -21.72 27.27 -50.95
C HIS A 1039 -22.22 28.42 -50.05
N ASN A 1040 -23.54 28.65 -50.01
CA ASN A 1040 -24.15 29.75 -49.27
C ASN A 1040 -24.52 29.40 -47.81
N VAL A 1041 -24.25 28.17 -47.36
CA VAL A 1041 -24.46 27.77 -45.95
C VAL A 1041 -23.54 28.59 -45.04
N GLY A 1042 -24.14 29.43 -44.18
CA GLY A 1042 -23.39 30.40 -43.37
C GLY A 1042 -22.92 29.91 -41.99
N CYS A 1043 -23.37 28.74 -41.52
CA CYS A 1043 -23.01 28.24 -40.19
C CYS A 1043 -23.00 26.71 -40.12
N PHE A 1044 -22.40 26.17 -39.04
CA PHE A 1044 -22.25 24.73 -38.84
C PHE A 1044 -23.60 24.01 -38.71
N ALA A 1045 -24.56 24.59 -37.98
CA ALA A 1045 -25.92 24.03 -37.86
C ALA A 1045 -26.60 23.91 -39.22
N GLY A 1046 -26.56 24.97 -40.03
CA GLY A 1046 -27.11 24.94 -41.39
C GLY A 1046 -26.45 23.90 -42.30
N LEU A 1047 -25.19 23.52 -42.03
CA LEU A 1047 -24.49 22.47 -42.77
C LEU A 1047 -24.99 21.06 -42.40
N VAL A 1048 -25.33 20.86 -41.13
CA VAL A 1048 -25.94 19.62 -40.61
C VAL A 1048 -27.38 19.48 -41.11
N ASP A 1049 -28.15 20.57 -41.06
CA ASP A 1049 -29.53 20.60 -41.56
C ASP A 1049 -29.58 20.31 -43.05
N TRP A 1050 -28.74 21.00 -43.84
CA TRP A 1050 -28.62 20.76 -45.28
C TRP A 1050 -28.31 19.29 -45.58
N LEU A 1051 -27.37 18.68 -44.86
CA LEU A 1051 -27.02 17.27 -45.07
C LEU A 1051 -28.20 16.33 -44.76
N SER A 1052 -28.91 16.62 -43.67
CA SER A 1052 -30.07 15.84 -43.23
C SER A 1052 -31.20 15.90 -44.26
N GLU A 1053 -31.47 17.08 -44.84
CA GLU A 1053 -32.43 17.28 -45.93
C GLU A 1053 -32.03 16.51 -47.19
N GLN A 1054 -30.75 16.56 -47.59
CA GLN A 1054 -30.26 15.81 -48.75
C GLN A 1054 -30.45 14.30 -48.56
N ARG A 1055 -30.22 13.78 -47.35
CA ARG A 1055 -30.40 12.35 -47.03
C ARG A 1055 -31.87 11.93 -47.03
N MET A 1056 -32.77 12.77 -46.54
CA MET A 1056 -34.22 12.51 -46.60
C MET A 1056 -34.73 12.51 -48.03
N ALA A 1057 -34.24 13.41 -48.89
CA ALA A 1057 -34.58 13.45 -50.31
C ALA A 1057 -34.13 12.19 -51.08
N LEU A 1058 -33.07 11.51 -50.63
CA LEU A 1058 -32.61 10.24 -51.19
C LEU A 1058 -33.49 9.06 -50.78
N LYS A 1059 -34.04 9.07 -49.55
CA LYS A 1059 -34.97 8.03 -49.07
C LYS A 1059 -36.35 8.09 -49.72
N THR A 1060 -36.75 9.25 -50.26
CA THR A 1060 -38.04 9.44 -50.94
C THR A 1060 -37.98 9.22 -52.44
N THR A 1061 -36.78 9.06 -53.01
CA THR A 1061 -36.55 8.81 -54.45
C THR A 1061 -36.06 7.40 -54.78
N SER A 1062 -35.69 6.61 -53.77
CA SER A 1062 -35.51 5.14 -53.84
C SER A 1062 -36.80 4.41 -53.51
#